data_AF-A0A136KP87-F1
#
_entry.id   AF-A0A136KP87-F1
#
_cell.length_a   1.000
_cell.length_b   1.000
_cell.length_c   1.000
_cell.angle_alpha   90.00
_cell.angle_beta   90.00
_cell.angle_gamma   90.00
#
_symmetry.space_group_name_H-M   'P 1'
#
loop_
_entity.id
_entity.type
_entity.pdbx_description
1 polymer ?
#
loop_
_entity_poly.entity_id
_entity_poly.type
_entity_poly.pdbx_seq_one_letter_code
_entity_poly.pdbx_strand_id
1 'polypeptide(L)'
;MNSLFKKISADLTLLPHKGVFVTLFLLISLFTTAELARNPLFRLTRADEIKLPEGYTMLEYLQALGQSDTNNDGVINLFDYAVLMDSDYGKQEAFLATDINYDQRADAVDASFMLNHFYTDVSEEREKVFASEQYVQEVNKEIAMRNEDALPQTITDEALTITSEEGGSEPQYGRNVIPQVLGTVSAYTGAATYNLDFVVPKGPGGLAPSLGLSYSSASIDDARNNGSDGGRPFYTDAATYMPYQFGYGFSLGGIGSIVRDTREEKEVYKLKEKLYHRYILNLPGGVSAELKYNTETGRWVSIPQSFLKIEHRSPGKATLGALTYLDPWDWKITTKDGTTYYFGEENIETKLNTDARIIGSEDIRDKDGNLTGTKNGNLYIEFDKAHLCKGNSETNPCSSREENGKVLIVTKWLLRKAETSDGRTINYTYDTQQRFLEKPWRDTPISFVTATAYPKEISWNDAKHRVLFIQEDRPDKANNGFMNSRIKEVIVETKTQQDNQYHLVRKYALGYYSLNDQKLNKDGLGVKVGDEKNGESINNEFKASFLTSVQEFGTDGTTSLPPTTFRYAQYKFAPQNYHGNEIYLAKINNGYGGETRFAYQPFALGAFSPSAKPAGGKNLRVRVIQKEVVDAVGNKTSRETYSYGDARLFTEVFRNAPVGQGGSATEFLGHASVEIKQYDYDGSLLGHSETFFNQANWGTNCFEPHPAKGHPYRQVTYRGDAKDIVQESTSVFKYRLDGKDGLNPSDGCSAGRRNQPIFLYTYDTINIQREPVKDFVPQVFKNKVTGIVGKSELRTMQRVLAHDEYGNQTLHVNYGEVDENNTDVDKTDNRYGYSYYLTSGEKWIKGLPYLSYASTVENCAPENLSCQYGRTKSYYDNFDKNYWELTQEQMQPRFGFLTQKETWIDDTHVSVQGFEYDDLSGNKNDQDLRKGGIIQTYGPKPNIKTIQDARKDVMLIAEKKYDPYYHTLILEEKKRCRI
;
A
#
# COMPACT_ATOMS: atom_id res chain seq x y z
N MET A 1 32.43 17.52 45.43
CA MET A 1 33.21 16.28 45.63
C MET A 1 34.66 16.49 46.11
N ASN A 2 35.18 17.73 46.22
CA ASN A 2 36.51 18.02 46.76
C ASN A 2 36.55 18.37 48.27
N SER A 3 35.43 18.24 48.99
CA SER A 3 35.35 18.50 50.44
C SER A 3 35.05 17.24 51.29
N LEU A 4 34.75 16.10 50.67
CA LEU A 4 34.52 14.82 51.36
C LEU A 4 35.82 14.01 51.54
N PHE A 5 36.82 14.22 50.67
CA PHE A 5 38.14 13.57 50.77
C PHE A 5 39.07 14.19 51.84
N LYS A 6 38.75 15.39 52.36
CA LYS A 6 39.55 16.06 53.40
C LYS A 6 39.20 15.64 54.83
N LYS A 7 38.17 14.80 55.04
CA LYS A 7 37.68 14.43 56.38
C LYS A 7 37.84 12.95 56.76
N ILE A 8 38.33 12.10 55.85
CA ILE A 8 38.58 10.68 56.12
C ILE A 8 40.10 10.37 56.23
N SER A 9 40.96 11.32 55.87
CA SER A 9 42.42 11.20 55.97
C SER A 9 43.01 11.49 57.37
N ALA A 10 42.19 11.83 58.37
CA ALA A 10 42.70 12.34 59.66
C ALA A 10 42.62 11.36 60.84
N ASP A 11 41.93 10.21 60.75
CA ASP A 11 41.62 9.37 61.93
C ASP A 11 42.01 7.88 61.82
N LEU A 12 43.04 7.53 61.05
CA LEU A 12 43.52 6.13 60.95
C LEU A 12 45.03 5.95 61.14
N THR A 13 45.63 6.81 61.98
CA THR A 13 47.06 6.80 62.34
C THR A 13 47.39 6.13 63.67
N LEU A 14 46.51 5.29 64.24
CA LEU A 14 46.82 4.54 65.46
C LEU A 14 46.13 3.17 65.45
N LEU A 15 46.84 2.12 64.99
CA LEU A 15 46.79 0.73 65.51
C LEU A 15 47.74 -0.19 64.69
N PRO A 16 48.62 -1.00 65.32
CA PRO A 16 49.76 -1.61 64.62
C PRO A 16 49.66 -3.13 64.47
N HIS A 17 48.77 -3.71 63.63
CA HIS A 17 48.89 -5.12 63.21
C HIS A 17 48.27 -5.37 61.83
N LYS A 18 48.96 -4.97 60.76
CA LYS A 18 48.56 -5.26 59.36
C LYS A 18 49.08 -6.61 58.81
N GLY A 19 50.00 -7.26 59.52
CA GLY A 19 50.63 -8.50 59.02
C GLY A 19 49.73 -9.73 59.06
N VAL A 20 48.90 -9.90 60.09
CA VAL A 20 48.23 -11.19 60.35
C VAL A 20 47.02 -11.44 59.44
N PHE A 21 46.26 -10.40 59.08
CA PHE A 21 45.07 -10.55 58.24
C PHE A 21 45.39 -10.85 56.77
N VAL A 22 46.44 -10.24 56.23
CA VAL A 22 46.85 -10.45 54.84
C VAL A 22 47.47 -11.84 54.66
N THR A 23 48.21 -12.33 55.65
CA THR A 23 48.80 -13.68 55.60
C THR A 23 47.74 -14.77 55.77
N LEU A 24 46.71 -14.57 56.60
CA LEU A 24 45.61 -15.53 56.75
C LEU A 24 44.76 -15.62 55.47
N PHE A 25 44.50 -14.49 54.81
CA PHE A 25 43.73 -14.47 53.56
C PHE A 25 44.51 -15.10 52.38
N LEU A 26 45.83 -14.88 52.32
CA LEU A 26 46.70 -15.54 51.34
C LEU A 26 46.83 -17.05 51.58
N LEU A 27 46.87 -17.51 52.84
CA LEU A 27 46.91 -18.94 53.17
C LEU A 27 45.58 -19.65 52.83
N ILE A 28 44.44 -19.01 53.04
CA ILE A 28 43.13 -19.57 52.68
C ILE A 28 42.96 -19.62 51.14
N SER A 29 43.45 -18.61 50.43
CA SER A 29 43.45 -18.58 48.95
C SER A 29 44.41 -19.60 48.31
N LEU A 30 45.54 -19.90 48.96
CA LEU A 30 46.48 -20.94 48.50
C LEU A 30 45.99 -22.36 48.78
N PHE A 31 45.19 -22.58 49.83
CA PHE A 31 44.60 -23.89 50.10
C PHE A 31 43.41 -24.22 49.19
N THR A 32 42.57 -23.24 48.82
CA THR A 32 41.44 -23.48 47.89
C THR A 32 41.89 -23.72 46.45
N THR A 33 43.03 -23.15 46.03
CA THR A 33 43.57 -23.35 44.67
C THR A 33 44.38 -24.64 44.52
N ALA A 34 44.93 -25.20 45.61
CA ALA A 34 45.75 -26.40 45.56
C ALA A 34 44.95 -27.73 45.56
N GLU A 35 43.72 -27.76 46.11
CA GLU A 35 42.89 -28.98 46.09
C GLU A 35 42.10 -29.16 44.77
N LEU A 36 41.72 -28.09 44.09
CA LEU A 36 41.01 -28.18 42.80
C LEU A 36 41.93 -28.53 41.60
N ALA A 37 43.24 -28.28 41.71
CA ALA A 37 44.20 -28.57 40.64
C ALA A 37 44.74 -30.01 40.63
N ARG A 38 44.37 -30.87 41.60
CA ARG A 38 44.94 -32.22 41.78
C ARG A 38 44.06 -33.39 41.36
N ASN A 39 42.91 -33.16 40.71
CA ASN A 39 42.08 -34.26 40.21
C ASN A 39 42.02 -34.31 38.66
N PRO A 40 43.07 -34.83 37.99
CA PRO A 40 43.08 -35.01 36.53
C PRO A 40 42.08 -36.08 36.03
N LEU A 41 41.32 -36.72 36.93
CA LEU A 41 40.31 -37.71 36.56
C LEU A 41 39.03 -37.11 35.95
N PHE A 42 38.77 -35.81 36.12
CA PHE A 42 37.54 -35.18 35.61
C PHE A 42 37.61 -34.74 34.14
N ARG A 43 38.82 -34.72 33.54
CA ARG A 43 39.03 -34.30 32.14
C ARG A 43 39.25 -35.46 31.15
N LEU A 44 39.16 -36.71 31.58
CA LEU A 44 39.52 -37.87 30.74
C LEU A 44 38.37 -38.82 30.36
N THR A 45 37.11 -38.43 30.60
CA THR A 45 35.96 -39.16 30.05
C THR A 45 34.85 -38.18 29.64
N ARG A 46 35.05 -37.41 28.57
CA ARG A 46 33.91 -36.93 27.78
C ARG A 46 33.89 -37.74 26.49
N ALA A 47 32.81 -38.49 26.32
CA ALA A 47 32.58 -39.35 25.17
C ALA A 47 32.46 -38.50 23.91
N ASP A 48 33.00 -38.98 22.79
CA ASP A 48 32.92 -38.36 21.45
C ASP A 48 31.50 -38.35 20.85
N GLU A 49 30.47 -38.67 21.64
CA GLU A 49 29.06 -38.66 21.25
C GLU A 49 28.27 -37.72 22.17
N ILE A 50 27.66 -36.68 21.58
CA ILE A 50 26.73 -35.80 22.28
C ILE A 50 25.47 -36.63 22.59
N LYS A 51 25.28 -37.01 23.85
CA LYS A 51 23.99 -37.52 24.33
C LYS A 51 23.16 -36.33 24.80
N LEU A 52 22.11 -36.02 24.04
CA LEU A 52 21.09 -35.07 24.48
C LEU A 52 20.52 -35.50 25.84
N PRO A 53 20.36 -34.60 26.81
CA PRO A 53 19.65 -34.91 28.04
C PRO A 53 18.23 -35.42 27.74
N GLU A 54 17.76 -36.43 28.50
CA GLU A 54 16.41 -36.96 28.32
C GLU A 54 15.37 -35.84 28.44
N GLY A 55 14.50 -35.72 27.44
CA GLY A 55 13.44 -34.72 27.39
C GLY A 55 13.75 -33.45 26.61
N TYR A 56 14.97 -33.26 26.11
CA TYR A 56 15.32 -32.14 25.23
C TYR A 56 15.30 -32.55 23.75
N THR A 57 14.62 -31.76 22.92
CA THR A 57 14.91 -31.72 21.47
C THR A 57 16.26 -31.03 21.22
N MET A 58 16.87 -31.24 20.06
CA MET A 58 18.17 -30.60 19.74
C MET A 58 18.05 -29.06 19.76
N LEU A 59 16.90 -28.52 19.33
CA LEU A 59 16.62 -27.08 19.35
C LEU A 59 16.46 -26.55 20.77
N GLU A 60 15.71 -27.25 21.63
CA GLU A 60 15.56 -26.87 23.04
C GLU A 60 16.90 -26.94 23.78
N TYR A 61 17.75 -27.93 23.46
CA TYR A 61 19.09 -28.05 24.02
C TYR A 61 19.98 -26.87 23.62
N LEU A 62 19.94 -26.47 22.34
CA LEU A 62 20.67 -25.30 21.84
C LEU A 62 20.18 -23.97 22.43
N GLN A 63 18.88 -23.87 22.70
CA GLN A 63 18.28 -22.74 23.40
C GLN A 63 18.71 -22.70 24.86
N ALA A 64 18.63 -23.83 25.57
CA ALA A 64 19.04 -23.93 26.96
C ALA A 64 20.53 -23.64 27.14
N LEU A 65 21.41 -24.14 26.24
CA LEU A 65 22.83 -23.76 26.21
C LEU A 65 23.03 -22.26 26.05
N GLY A 66 22.26 -21.60 25.17
CA GLY A 66 22.35 -20.16 24.94
C GLY A 66 21.77 -19.31 26.07
N GLN A 67 20.72 -19.79 26.74
CA GLN A 67 20.11 -19.11 27.88
C GLN A 67 20.94 -19.25 29.15
N SER A 68 21.69 -20.35 29.27
CA SER A 68 22.57 -20.63 30.41
C SER A 68 23.84 -19.78 30.44
N ASP A 69 24.26 -19.21 29.31
CA ASP A 69 25.34 -18.21 29.22
C ASP A 69 24.75 -16.80 29.33
N THR A 70 24.20 -16.51 30.51
CA THR A 70 23.45 -15.27 30.79
C THR A 70 24.30 -14.02 30.65
N ASN A 71 25.62 -14.12 30.86
CA ASN A 71 26.54 -13.01 30.73
C ASN A 71 27.12 -12.89 29.30
N ASN A 72 26.87 -13.89 28.46
CA ASN A 72 27.27 -13.99 27.04
C ASN A 72 28.79 -13.92 26.83
N ASP A 73 29.57 -14.53 27.73
CA ASP A 73 31.02 -14.66 27.64
C ASP A 73 31.47 -15.92 26.87
N GLY A 74 30.52 -16.76 26.48
CA GLY A 74 30.72 -17.98 25.71
C GLY A 74 30.96 -19.21 26.58
N VAL A 75 31.01 -19.10 27.91
CA VAL A 75 31.30 -20.21 28.82
C VAL A 75 30.33 -20.18 30.00
N ILE A 76 29.48 -21.19 30.11
CA ILE A 76 28.57 -21.32 31.26
C ILE A 76 29.39 -21.48 32.54
N ASN A 77 29.42 -20.47 33.40
CA ASN A 77 30.28 -20.44 34.57
C ASN A 77 29.56 -19.91 35.83
N LEU A 78 30.33 -19.69 36.90
CA LEU A 78 29.76 -19.28 38.20
C LEU A 78 29.08 -17.91 38.13
N PHE A 79 29.54 -17.03 37.24
CA PHE A 79 28.91 -15.72 37.06
C PHE A 79 27.54 -15.85 36.40
N ASP A 80 27.35 -16.79 35.48
CA ASP A 80 26.04 -17.02 34.88
C ASP A 80 25.03 -17.55 35.90
N TYR A 81 25.48 -18.50 36.72
CA TYR A 81 24.69 -19.01 37.83
C TYR A 81 24.31 -17.89 38.81
N ALA A 82 25.25 -17.00 39.13
CA ALA A 82 25.00 -15.88 40.03
C ALA A 82 24.05 -14.84 39.42
N VAL A 83 24.11 -14.60 38.12
CA VAL A 83 23.21 -13.68 37.40
C VAL A 83 21.79 -14.23 37.38
N LEU A 84 21.61 -15.54 37.12
CA LEU A 84 20.28 -16.17 37.18
C LEU A 84 19.68 -16.07 38.58
N MET A 85 20.49 -16.33 39.62
CA MET A 85 20.03 -16.23 41.01
C MET A 85 19.70 -14.77 41.41
N ASP A 86 20.41 -13.77 40.88
CA ASP A 86 20.12 -12.34 41.16
C ASP A 86 18.88 -11.84 40.39
N SER A 87 18.65 -12.33 39.16
CA SER A 87 17.49 -11.93 38.35
C SER A 87 16.16 -12.40 38.94
N ASP A 88 16.14 -13.56 39.59
CA ASP A 88 14.92 -14.13 40.16
C ASP A 88 14.66 -13.70 41.61
N TYR A 89 15.70 -13.31 42.38
CA TYR A 89 15.57 -13.08 43.83
C TYR A 89 15.84 -11.66 44.33
N GLY A 90 16.14 -10.70 43.46
CA GLY A 90 16.06 -9.27 43.79
C GLY A 90 16.85 -8.83 45.02
N LYS A 91 18.14 -8.54 44.86
CA LYS A 91 18.99 -7.67 45.71
C LYS A 91 18.79 -7.75 47.24
N GLN A 92 18.82 -8.93 47.87
CA GLN A 92 19.41 -9.07 49.21
C GLN A 92 20.16 -10.42 49.35
N GLU A 93 21.49 -10.31 49.50
CA GLU A 93 22.43 -11.31 50.05
C GLU A 93 22.49 -12.71 49.40
N ALA A 94 22.91 -12.78 48.13
CA ALA A 94 23.19 -14.05 47.43
C ALA A 94 24.46 -14.83 47.87
N PHE A 95 25.12 -14.47 48.99
CA PHE A 95 26.41 -15.07 49.39
C PHE A 95 26.37 -16.00 50.61
N LEU A 96 25.20 -16.32 51.16
CA LEU A 96 25.06 -17.29 52.26
C LEU A 96 23.85 -18.20 52.04
N ALA A 97 24.02 -19.24 51.21
CA ALA A 97 23.03 -20.30 51.06
C ALA A 97 23.68 -21.66 51.39
N THR A 98 23.69 -22.02 52.68
CA THR A 98 23.97 -23.39 53.15
C THR A 98 22.83 -23.94 54.02
N ASP A 99 21.60 -23.45 53.87
CA ASP A 99 20.45 -23.96 54.62
C ASP A 99 19.45 -24.68 53.68
N ILE A 100 19.16 -25.94 53.99
CA ILE A 100 18.60 -26.97 53.07
C ILE A 100 17.06 -26.96 53.02
N ASN A 101 16.38 -25.94 53.56
CA ASN A 101 14.92 -25.90 53.56
C ASN A 101 14.36 -24.54 53.14
N TYR A 102 14.25 -24.27 51.83
CA TYR A 102 13.37 -23.22 51.33
C TYR A 102 12.70 -23.58 49.99
N ASP A 103 11.44 -23.18 49.92
CA ASP A 103 10.36 -23.60 49.02
C ASP A 103 10.50 -23.06 47.58
N GLN A 104 9.94 -23.83 46.65
CA GLN A 104 10.24 -23.90 45.21
C GLN A 104 9.96 -22.62 44.40
N ARG A 105 10.99 -21.95 43.86
CA ARG A 105 10.86 -21.02 42.71
C ARG A 105 12.03 -20.95 41.73
N ALA A 106 13.16 -21.61 41.97
CA ALA A 106 14.12 -21.88 40.89
C ALA A 106 13.66 -23.16 40.18
N ASP A 107 13.50 -23.13 38.86
CA ASP A 107 13.17 -24.35 38.12
C ASP A 107 14.35 -25.32 38.29
N ALA A 108 14.12 -26.44 38.98
CA ALA A 108 15.16 -27.41 39.31
C ALA A 108 15.85 -27.94 38.04
N VAL A 109 15.14 -27.87 36.91
CA VAL A 109 15.63 -28.21 35.58
C VAL A 109 16.76 -27.25 35.16
N ASP A 110 16.59 -25.94 35.26
CA ASP A 110 17.58 -24.95 34.80
C ASP A 110 18.85 -24.96 35.66
N ALA A 111 18.68 -25.09 36.98
CA ALA A 111 19.82 -25.22 37.89
C ALA A 111 20.60 -26.53 37.62
N SER A 112 19.90 -27.64 37.36
CA SER A 112 20.54 -28.91 37.01
C SER A 112 21.24 -28.84 35.65
N PHE A 113 20.66 -28.14 34.68
CA PHE A 113 21.23 -27.95 33.36
C PHE A 113 22.53 -27.15 33.42
N MET A 114 22.54 -26.01 34.12
CA MET A 114 23.76 -25.21 34.30
C MET A 114 24.84 -25.98 35.06
N LEU A 115 24.50 -26.74 36.09
CA LEU A 115 25.46 -27.56 36.82
C LEU A 115 26.08 -28.66 35.95
N ASN A 116 25.27 -29.29 35.07
CA ASN A 116 25.76 -30.30 34.13
C ASN A 116 26.64 -29.71 33.00
N HIS A 117 26.43 -28.44 32.66
CA HIS A 117 27.17 -27.73 31.61
C HIS A 117 28.15 -26.68 32.17
N PHE A 118 28.52 -26.78 33.45
CA PHE A 118 29.46 -25.86 34.07
C PHE A 118 30.84 -25.98 33.41
N TYR A 119 31.43 -24.86 33.03
CA TYR A 119 32.61 -24.72 32.16
C TYR A 119 32.45 -25.24 30.72
N THR A 120 31.23 -25.41 30.22
CA THR A 120 31.02 -25.72 28.80
C THR A 120 31.15 -24.45 27.97
N ASP A 121 32.05 -24.48 26.98
CA ASP A 121 32.12 -23.47 25.93
C ASP A 121 30.91 -23.66 25.00
N VAL A 122 29.98 -22.69 25.05
CA VAL A 122 28.71 -22.74 24.32
C VAL A 122 28.93 -22.71 22.82
N SER A 123 30.00 -22.05 22.35
CA SER A 123 30.31 -21.98 20.92
C SER A 123 30.84 -23.33 20.42
N GLU A 124 31.75 -23.95 21.18
CA GLU A 124 32.29 -25.27 20.85
C GLU A 124 31.18 -26.35 20.86
N GLU A 125 30.30 -26.32 21.87
CA GLU A 125 29.23 -27.30 22.00
C GLU A 125 28.15 -27.11 20.91
N ARG A 126 27.86 -25.86 20.53
CA ARG A 126 27.00 -25.54 19.37
C ARG A 126 27.57 -26.09 18.07
N GLU A 127 28.87 -25.91 17.85
CA GLU A 127 29.53 -26.40 16.64
C GLU A 127 29.48 -27.93 16.57
N LYS A 128 29.69 -28.63 17.69
CA LYS A 128 29.53 -30.09 17.77
C LYS A 128 28.09 -30.52 17.48
N VAL A 129 27.10 -29.82 18.03
CA VAL A 129 25.67 -30.09 17.77
C VAL A 129 25.33 -29.90 16.30
N PHE A 130 25.78 -28.80 15.68
CA PHE A 130 25.54 -28.55 14.26
C PHE A 130 26.28 -29.52 13.32
N ALA A 131 27.43 -30.03 13.75
CA ALA A 131 28.17 -31.06 13.04
C ALA A 131 27.60 -32.48 13.24
N SER A 132 26.67 -32.67 14.19
CA SER A 132 26.12 -33.99 14.49
C SER A 132 25.16 -34.48 13.40
N GLU A 133 25.24 -35.77 13.10
CA GLU A 133 24.33 -36.42 12.14
C GLU A 133 22.87 -36.34 12.61
N GLN A 134 22.65 -36.33 13.92
CA GLN A 134 21.33 -36.24 14.54
C GLN A 134 20.66 -34.87 14.29
N TYR A 135 21.41 -33.76 14.34
CA TYR A 135 20.89 -32.44 13.98
C TYR A 135 20.48 -32.38 12.50
N VAL A 136 21.31 -32.93 11.61
CA VAL A 136 21.00 -33.02 10.18
C VAL A 136 19.73 -33.85 9.95
N GLN A 137 19.56 -34.96 10.68
CA GLN A 137 18.36 -35.80 10.61
C GLN A 137 17.11 -35.09 11.15
N GLU A 138 17.19 -34.36 12.27
CA GLU A 138 16.04 -33.61 12.81
C GLU A 138 15.65 -32.43 11.92
N VAL A 139 16.61 -31.67 11.41
CA VAL A 139 16.35 -30.58 10.46
C VAL A 139 15.76 -31.13 9.15
N ASN A 140 16.28 -32.24 8.64
CA ASN A 140 15.70 -32.89 7.46
C ASN A 140 14.30 -33.44 7.74
N LYS A 141 14.03 -33.95 8.94
CA LYS A 141 12.70 -34.38 9.36
C LYS A 141 11.74 -33.20 9.50
N GLU A 142 12.18 -32.05 10.02
CA GLU A 142 11.35 -30.85 10.11
C GLU A 142 11.10 -30.22 8.73
N ILE A 143 12.11 -30.20 7.85
CA ILE A 143 11.97 -29.82 6.44
C ILE A 143 11.01 -30.79 5.73
N ALA A 144 11.11 -32.09 5.97
CA ALA A 144 10.20 -33.09 5.42
C ALA A 144 8.77 -32.90 5.94
N MET A 145 8.57 -32.65 7.24
CA MET A 145 7.26 -32.35 7.82
C MET A 145 6.67 -31.05 7.26
N ARG A 146 7.47 -29.98 7.11
CA ARG A 146 7.00 -28.72 6.48
C ARG A 146 6.71 -28.86 4.99
N ASN A 147 7.41 -29.76 4.30
CA ASN A 147 7.15 -30.06 2.89
C ASN A 147 5.97 -31.04 2.72
N GLU A 148 5.71 -31.91 3.69
CA GLU A 148 4.51 -32.74 3.75
C GLU A 148 3.27 -31.93 4.18
N ASP A 149 3.40 -30.92 5.05
CA ASP A 149 2.34 -29.94 5.36
C ASP A 149 2.02 -29.02 4.15
N ALA A 150 2.93 -28.92 3.18
CA ALA A 150 2.72 -28.20 1.92
C ALA A 150 2.08 -29.06 0.81
N LEU A 151 1.88 -30.36 1.06
CA LEU A 151 1.09 -31.25 0.20
C LEU A 151 -0.21 -31.60 0.93
N PRO A 152 -1.40 -31.30 0.38
CA PRO A 152 -2.63 -31.67 1.07
C PRO A 152 -2.75 -33.19 1.10
N GLN A 153 -2.46 -33.79 2.26
CA GLN A 153 -2.94 -35.12 2.59
C GLN A 153 -4.47 -35.10 2.50
N THR A 154 -5.01 -36.21 2.02
CA THR A 154 -6.41 -36.40 1.65
C THR A 154 -7.32 -36.15 2.86
N ILE A 155 -7.89 -34.95 2.99
CA ILE A 155 -8.93 -34.65 3.98
C ILE A 155 -10.27 -35.01 3.37
N THR A 156 -10.91 -36.02 3.97
CA THR A 156 -12.31 -36.38 3.74
C THR A 156 -13.23 -35.27 4.19
N ASP A 157 -14.22 -34.97 3.36
CA ASP A 157 -15.33 -34.05 3.61
C ASP A 157 -15.95 -34.26 5.00
N GLU A 158 -15.73 -33.34 5.93
CA GLU A 158 -16.76 -32.81 6.84
C GLU A 158 -16.15 -31.80 7.84
N ALA A 159 -16.65 -30.56 7.73
CA ALA A 159 -16.60 -29.47 8.72
C ALA A 159 -15.23 -28.83 9.06
N LEU A 160 -14.95 -27.69 8.41
CA LEU A 160 -14.07 -26.65 8.95
C LEU A 160 -14.76 -25.28 8.82
N THR A 161 -15.27 -24.80 9.95
CA THR A 161 -15.82 -23.45 10.15
C THR A 161 -14.66 -22.50 10.45
N ILE A 162 -14.41 -21.54 9.56
CA ILE A 162 -13.46 -20.45 9.81
C ILE A 162 -14.25 -19.13 9.76
N THR A 163 -14.26 -18.43 10.89
CA THR A 163 -14.77 -17.06 11.04
C THR A 163 -13.64 -16.08 10.76
N SER A 164 -13.84 -15.12 9.85
CA SER A 164 -13.06 -13.88 9.81
C SER A 164 -13.96 -12.70 9.48
N GLU A 165 -13.87 -11.68 10.34
CA GLU A 165 -14.55 -10.40 10.23
C GLU A 165 -13.86 -9.46 9.22
N GLU A 166 -14.67 -8.49 8.76
CA GLU A 166 -14.35 -7.27 8.00
C GLU A 166 -14.17 -7.39 6.48
N GLY A 167 -15.29 -7.14 5.77
CA GLY A 167 -15.28 -6.16 4.68
C GLY A 167 -15.40 -6.65 3.24
N GLY A 168 -16.42 -7.45 2.93
CA GLY A 168 -16.90 -7.64 1.55
C GLY A 168 -16.16 -8.69 0.72
N SER A 169 -16.17 -9.94 1.15
CA SER A 169 -15.75 -11.06 0.31
C SER A 169 -16.96 -11.71 -0.38
N GLU A 170 -16.95 -11.73 -1.71
CA GLU A 170 -17.66 -12.75 -2.47
C GLU A 170 -17.35 -14.13 -1.86
N PRO A 171 -18.33 -15.06 -1.81
CA PRO A 171 -18.07 -16.41 -1.33
C PRO A 171 -17.02 -17.06 -2.24
N GLN A 172 -15.77 -17.12 -1.79
CA GLN A 172 -14.74 -17.92 -2.42
C GLN A 172 -15.07 -19.39 -2.16
N TYR A 173 -15.89 -19.96 -3.05
CA TYR A 173 -16.10 -21.40 -3.13
C TYR A 173 -14.76 -22.07 -3.48
N GLY A 174 -14.09 -22.63 -2.46
CA GLY A 174 -13.13 -23.74 -2.52
C GLY A 174 -12.29 -23.95 -3.79
N ARG A 175 -11.58 -22.94 -4.28
CA ARG A 175 -10.65 -23.09 -5.42
C ARG A 175 -9.22 -23.31 -4.93
N ASN A 176 -8.85 -24.56 -4.71
CA ASN A 176 -7.45 -24.95 -4.63
C ASN A 176 -6.77 -24.77 -6.00
N VAL A 177 -5.90 -23.75 -6.06
CA VAL A 177 -4.63 -23.68 -6.81
C VAL A 177 -4.69 -23.92 -8.32
N ILE A 178 -5.27 -22.99 -9.08
CA ILE A 178 -4.57 -22.56 -10.30
C ILE A 178 -3.58 -21.48 -9.84
N PRO A 179 -2.26 -21.60 -10.09
CA PRO A 179 -1.30 -20.57 -9.74
C PRO A 179 -1.73 -19.24 -10.37
N GLN A 180 -2.24 -18.36 -9.49
CA GLN A 180 -2.74 -16.99 -9.69
C GLN A 180 -3.50 -16.78 -11.00
N VAL A 181 -4.83 -16.65 -10.92
CA VAL A 181 -5.67 -16.13 -12.02
C VAL A 181 -5.05 -14.80 -12.50
N LEU A 182 -4.43 -14.81 -13.67
CA LEU A 182 -3.78 -13.62 -14.21
C LEU A 182 -4.83 -12.69 -14.80
N GLY A 183 -4.79 -11.41 -14.44
CA GLY A 183 -5.65 -10.39 -15.02
C GLY A 183 -7.10 -10.40 -14.53
N THR A 184 -7.68 -9.21 -14.51
CA THR A 184 -9.03 -8.93 -13.98
C THR A 184 -9.80 -8.04 -14.94
N VAL A 185 -11.13 -8.02 -14.78
CA VAL A 185 -12.01 -7.15 -15.56
C VAL A 185 -12.64 -6.15 -14.60
N SER A 186 -12.55 -4.86 -14.92
CA SER A 186 -13.27 -3.83 -14.20
C SER A 186 -14.77 -3.97 -14.45
N ALA A 187 -15.53 -4.31 -13.40
CA ALA A 187 -16.99 -4.42 -13.46
C ALA A 187 -17.65 -3.10 -13.94
N TYR A 188 -17.09 -1.95 -13.55
CA TYR A 188 -17.63 -0.64 -13.89
C TYR A 188 -17.30 -0.17 -15.32
N THR A 189 -16.04 -0.33 -15.76
CA THR A 189 -15.60 0.19 -17.08
C THR A 189 -15.56 -0.87 -18.17
N GLY A 190 -15.60 -2.15 -17.80
CA GLY A 190 -15.38 -3.28 -18.70
C GLY A 190 -13.93 -3.42 -19.19
N ALA A 191 -12.99 -2.69 -18.58
CA ALA A 191 -11.59 -2.74 -18.99
C ALA A 191 -10.90 -4.01 -18.48
N ALA A 192 -10.12 -4.66 -19.35
CA ALA A 192 -9.17 -5.68 -18.92
C ALA A 192 -7.98 -5.02 -18.23
N THR A 193 -7.56 -5.56 -17.10
CA THR A 193 -6.37 -5.13 -16.39
C THR A 193 -5.49 -6.31 -16.03
N TYR A 194 -4.19 -6.06 -15.87
CA TYR A 194 -3.22 -7.05 -15.44
C TYR A 194 -2.11 -6.35 -14.68
N ASN A 195 -1.63 -6.94 -13.58
CA ASN A 195 -0.53 -6.41 -12.79
C ASN A 195 0.51 -7.51 -12.56
N LEU A 196 1.78 -7.16 -12.68
CA LEU A 196 2.93 -8.00 -12.37
C LEU A 196 3.88 -7.22 -11.48
N ASP A 197 3.96 -7.58 -10.20
CA ASP A 197 4.84 -6.89 -9.27
C ASP A 197 6.30 -7.31 -9.49
N PHE A 198 7.21 -6.35 -9.40
CA PHE A 198 8.64 -6.62 -9.36
C PHE A 198 9.04 -6.87 -7.90
N VAL A 199 9.54 -8.07 -7.63
CA VAL A 199 10.08 -8.43 -6.32
C VAL A 199 11.33 -7.59 -6.03
N VAL A 200 11.23 -6.75 -5.00
CA VAL A 200 12.33 -5.91 -4.51
C VAL A 200 12.63 -6.22 -3.04
N PRO A 201 13.91 -6.15 -2.60
CA PRO A 201 14.27 -6.31 -1.20
C PRO A 201 13.57 -5.30 -0.29
N LYS A 202 13.01 -5.77 0.83
CA LYS A 202 12.51 -4.86 1.85
C LYS A 202 13.68 -4.27 2.65
N GLY A 203 13.70 -2.94 2.79
CA GLY A 203 14.60 -2.25 3.71
C GLY A 203 14.14 -2.40 5.18
N PRO A 204 14.87 -1.79 6.13
CA PRO A 204 14.47 -1.71 7.53
C PRO A 204 13.02 -1.27 7.67
N GLY A 205 12.28 -1.90 8.59
CA GLY A 205 10.85 -1.70 8.83
C GLY A 205 9.96 -1.85 7.58
N GLY A 206 10.37 -2.67 6.61
CA GLY A 206 9.57 -3.03 5.45
C GLY A 206 9.58 -2.02 4.32
N LEU A 207 10.32 -0.90 4.42
CA LEU A 207 10.34 0.15 3.41
C LEU A 207 10.93 -0.37 2.09
N ALA A 208 10.12 -0.36 1.05
CA ALA A 208 10.52 -0.68 -0.32
C ALA A 208 9.59 0.05 -1.31
N PRO A 209 10.07 0.37 -2.52
CA PRO A 209 9.17 0.87 -3.56
C PRO A 209 8.24 -0.26 -4.04
N SER A 210 6.95 0.02 -4.15
CA SER A 210 5.95 -0.93 -4.70
C SER A 210 5.93 -0.86 -6.22
N LEU A 211 6.92 -1.48 -6.88
CA LEU A 211 7.07 -1.44 -8.34
C LEU A 211 6.39 -2.63 -9.00
N GLY A 212 5.77 -2.38 -10.15
CA GLY A 212 5.16 -3.43 -10.94
C GLY A 212 4.78 -2.96 -12.32
N LEU A 213 4.58 -3.89 -13.24
CA LEU A 213 4.08 -3.63 -14.58
C LEU A 213 2.56 -3.79 -14.57
N SER A 214 1.84 -2.77 -15.02
CA SER A 214 0.37 -2.78 -15.10
C SER A 214 -0.11 -2.58 -16.53
N TYR A 215 -1.06 -3.39 -16.98
CA TYR A 215 -1.82 -3.18 -18.22
C TYR A 215 -3.24 -2.71 -17.91
N SER A 216 -3.78 -1.82 -18.74
CA SER A 216 -5.20 -1.46 -18.72
C SER A 216 -5.70 -1.17 -20.14
N SER A 217 -6.74 -1.88 -20.58
CA SER A 217 -7.39 -1.59 -21.87
C SER A 217 -8.09 -0.21 -21.89
N ALA A 218 -8.48 0.32 -20.73
CA ALA A 218 -9.02 1.68 -20.63
C ALA A 218 -7.99 2.75 -21.01
N SER A 219 -6.70 2.51 -20.70
CA SER A 219 -5.63 3.44 -21.07
C SER A 219 -5.46 3.55 -22.58
N ILE A 220 -5.72 2.45 -23.31
CA ILE A 220 -5.71 2.40 -24.77
C ILE A 220 -6.89 3.20 -25.31
N ASP A 221 -8.09 2.98 -24.75
CA ASP A 221 -9.30 3.71 -25.12
C ASP A 221 -9.15 5.22 -24.91
N ASP A 222 -8.55 5.63 -23.79
CA ASP A 222 -8.34 7.03 -23.45
C ASP A 222 -7.25 7.66 -24.33
N ALA A 223 -6.16 6.95 -24.60
CA ALA A 223 -5.12 7.42 -25.52
C ALA A 223 -5.66 7.63 -26.94
N ARG A 224 -6.61 6.79 -27.39
CA ARG A 224 -7.32 7.00 -28.67
C ARG A 224 -8.12 8.30 -28.68
N ASN A 225 -8.82 8.60 -27.58
CA ASN A 225 -9.75 9.72 -27.49
C ASN A 225 -9.06 11.07 -27.25
N ASN A 226 -7.79 11.11 -26.83
CA ASN A 226 -7.05 12.35 -26.54
C ASN A 226 -6.54 13.10 -27.79
N GLY A 227 -6.87 12.66 -29.01
CA GLY A 227 -6.53 13.38 -30.25
C GLY A 227 -7.43 14.59 -30.49
N SER A 228 -6.94 15.79 -30.13
CA SER A 228 -7.64 17.08 -30.28
C SER A 228 -8.02 17.47 -31.71
N ASP A 229 -7.47 16.80 -32.73
CA ASP A 229 -7.55 17.27 -34.13
C ASP A 229 -8.71 16.63 -34.92
N GLY A 230 -9.91 16.64 -34.34
CA GLY A 230 -11.14 16.43 -35.11
C GLY A 230 -11.50 14.97 -35.39
N GLY A 231 -11.07 14.01 -34.56
CA GLY A 231 -11.53 12.63 -34.63
C GLY A 231 -10.75 11.72 -35.58
N ARG A 232 -9.53 12.12 -35.94
CA ARG A 232 -8.53 11.14 -36.37
C ARG A 232 -8.07 10.41 -35.11
N PRO A 233 -8.21 9.07 -35.01
CA PRO A 233 -7.61 8.31 -33.93
C PRO A 233 -6.16 8.75 -33.79
N PHE A 234 -5.69 8.94 -32.55
CA PHE A 234 -4.31 9.33 -32.24
C PHE A 234 -3.26 8.47 -32.98
N TYR A 235 -3.67 7.28 -33.40
CA TYR A 235 -2.89 6.28 -34.12
C TYR A 235 -2.92 6.39 -35.65
N THR A 236 -3.86 7.10 -36.28
CA THR A 236 -3.92 7.15 -37.77
C THR A 236 -2.78 7.93 -38.42
N ASP A 237 -2.06 8.75 -37.66
CA ASP A 237 -0.84 9.41 -38.10
C ASP A 237 0.32 8.99 -37.18
N ALA A 238 1.34 8.35 -37.74
CA ALA A 238 2.58 8.03 -37.02
C ALA A 238 3.25 9.29 -36.43
N ALA A 239 2.89 10.49 -36.89
CA ALA A 239 3.35 11.75 -36.33
C ALA A 239 2.71 12.12 -34.98
N THR A 240 1.51 11.60 -34.68
CA THR A 240 0.75 11.95 -33.46
C THR A 240 0.76 10.86 -32.41
N TYR A 241 1.12 9.61 -32.73
CA TYR A 241 1.20 8.53 -31.75
C TYR A 241 2.13 8.87 -30.58
N MET A 242 1.61 8.82 -29.35
CA MET A 242 2.42 8.87 -28.13
C MET A 242 2.68 7.44 -27.66
N PRO A 243 3.93 6.96 -27.74
CA PRO A 243 4.23 5.59 -27.37
C PRO A 243 4.15 5.34 -25.85
N TYR A 244 3.98 4.09 -25.45
CA TYR A 244 4.05 3.70 -24.03
C TYR A 244 5.48 3.28 -23.67
N GLN A 245 5.94 3.58 -22.45
CA GLN A 245 7.32 3.27 -22.00
C GLN A 245 7.60 1.76 -21.91
N PHE A 246 6.57 0.97 -21.60
CA PHE A 246 6.63 -0.49 -21.41
C PHE A 246 5.86 -1.27 -22.48
N GLY A 247 5.52 -0.62 -23.60
CA GLY A 247 4.70 -1.20 -24.66
C GLY A 247 3.20 -0.91 -24.54
N TYR A 248 2.48 -1.15 -25.63
CA TYR A 248 1.11 -0.68 -25.83
C TYR A 248 0.15 -1.11 -24.71
N GLY A 249 -0.44 -0.12 -24.01
CA GLY A 249 -1.36 -0.32 -22.89
C GLY A 249 -0.71 -0.66 -21.55
N PHE A 250 0.62 -0.76 -21.50
CA PHE A 250 1.40 -1.05 -20.29
C PHE A 250 2.02 0.21 -19.68
N SER A 251 2.01 0.30 -18.36
CA SER A 251 2.63 1.34 -17.54
C SER A 251 3.38 0.75 -16.34
N LEU A 252 4.26 1.55 -15.75
CA LEU A 252 4.92 1.20 -14.49
C LEU A 252 4.07 1.69 -13.32
N GLY A 253 3.66 0.77 -12.46
CA GLY A 253 3.15 1.05 -11.12
C GLY A 253 4.29 1.39 -10.15
N GLY A 254 3.97 2.14 -9.10
CA GLY A 254 4.94 2.51 -8.05
C GLY A 254 5.74 3.77 -8.31
N ILE A 255 5.64 4.38 -9.49
CA ILE A 255 6.10 5.74 -9.72
C ILE A 255 4.97 6.73 -9.44
N GLY A 256 5.29 7.80 -8.72
CA GLY A 256 4.35 8.88 -8.47
C GLY A 256 4.45 9.98 -9.53
N SER A 257 3.33 10.64 -9.82
CA SER A 257 3.36 11.94 -10.51
C SER A 257 2.16 12.81 -10.16
N ILE A 258 2.31 14.12 -10.32
CA ILE A 258 1.20 15.06 -10.40
C ILE A 258 1.12 15.52 -11.85
N VAL A 259 -0.05 15.44 -12.46
CA VAL A 259 -0.28 15.80 -13.86
C VAL A 259 -1.26 16.96 -13.90
N ARG A 260 -0.93 18.03 -14.61
CA ARG A 260 -1.89 19.08 -14.94
C ARG A 260 -2.89 18.52 -15.94
N ASP A 261 -4.17 18.67 -15.68
CA ASP A 261 -5.19 18.31 -16.67
C ASP A 261 -5.15 19.33 -17.82
N THR A 262 -4.57 18.93 -18.95
CA THR A 262 -4.41 19.76 -20.15
C THR A 262 -5.49 19.54 -21.18
N ARG A 263 -6.47 18.66 -20.91
CA ARG A 263 -7.56 18.36 -21.86
C ARG A 263 -8.39 19.64 -22.09
N GLU A 264 -8.16 20.28 -23.23
CA GLU A 264 -8.97 21.36 -23.84
C GLU A 264 -9.56 22.39 -22.84
N GLU A 265 -8.79 23.38 -22.39
CA GLU A 265 -9.27 24.61 -21.72
C GLU A 265 -10.23 24.46 -20.52
N LYS A 266 -10.47 23.22 -20.03
CA LYS A 266 -11.76 22.84 -19.42
C LYS A 266 -12.05 23.50 -18.08
N GLU A 267 -11.03 23.74 -17.26
CA GLU A 267 -11.26 24.20 -15.89
C GLU A 267 -10.17 25.18 -15.43
N VAL A 268 -10.02 26.24 -16.20
CA VAL A 268 -9.57 27.52 -15.65
C VAL A 268 -10.70 28.05 -14.77
N TYR A 269 -10.67 27.74 -13.46
CA TYR A 269 -11.56 28.46 -12.55
C TYR A 269 -10.93 29.81 -12.26
N LYS A 270 -11.60 30.89 -12.70
CA LYS A 270 -11.27 32.24 -12.27
C LYS A 270 -11.87 32.48 -10.90
N LEU A 271 -11.03 32.54 -9.87
CA LEU A 271 -11.46 32.92 -8.53
C LEU A 271 -10.75 34.20 -8.12
N LYS A 272 -11.54 35.28 -7.97
CA LYS A 272 -11.02 36.66 -7.81
C LYS A 272 -9.98 37.01 -8.88
N GLU A 273 -10.33 36.77 -10.15
CA GLU A 273 -9.45 37.01 -11.32
C GLU A 273 -8.19 36.13 -11.42
N LYS A 274 -7.93 35.25 -10.44
CA LYS A 274 -6.81 34.29 -10.48
C LYS A 274 -7.25 32.98 -11.12
N LEU A 275 -6.41 32.50 -12.03
CA LEU A 275 -6.60 31.30 -12.86
C LEU A 275 -5.99 30.10 -12.13
N TYR A 276 -6.82 29.12 -11.75
CA TYR A 276 -6.35 27.86 -11.18
C TYR A 276 -6.52 26.73 -12.19
N HIS A 277 -5.60 25.78 -12.18
CA HIS A 277 -5.66 24.56 -12.99
C HIS A 277 -6.13 23.39 -12.12
N ARG A 278 -6.68 22.36 -12.78
CA ARG A 278 -6.91 21.05 -12.20
C ARG A 278 -5.63 20.21 -12.30
N TYR A 279 -5.32 19.47 -11.24
CA TYR A 279 -4.18 18.55 -11.20
C TYR A 279 -4.67 17.17 -10.77
N ILE A 280 -4.02 16.12 -11.26
CA ILE A 280 -4.27 14.73 -10.89
C ILE A 280 -3.00 14.20 -10.21
N LEU A 281 -3.12 13.87 -8.93
CA LEU A 281 -2.11 13.21 -8.13
C LEU A 281 -2.19 11.71 -8.33
N ASN A 282 -1.04 11.08 -8.55
CA ASN A 282 -0.83 9.64 -8.52
C ASN A 282 0.31 9.35 -7.54
N LEU A 283 0.05 8.63 -6.46
CA LEU A 283 1.06 8.20 -5.48
C LEU A 283 1.45 6.73 -5.72
N PRO A 284 2.68 6.34 -5.34
CA PRO A 284 3.02 4.93 -5.15
C PRO A 284 2.01 4.27 -4.19
N GLY A 285 1.50 3.09 -4.53
CA GLY A 285 0.45 2.40 -3.77
C GLY A 285 -0.97 2.59 -4.32
N GLY A 286 -1.13 3.22 -5.49
CA GLY A 286 -2.39 3.23 -6.23
C GLY A 286 -3.38 4.32 -5.81
N VAL A 287 -2.97 5.27 -4.94
CA VAL A 287 -3.80 6.43 -4.64
C VAL A 287 -3.76 7.39 -5.82
N SER A 288 -4.90 7.58 -6.48
CA SER A 288 -5.12 8.60 -7.49
C SER A 288 -6.20 9.55 -7.00
N ALA A 289 -5.94 10.86 -7.05
CA ALA A 289 -6.90 11.87 -6.64
C ALA A 289 -6.74 13.14 -7.46
N GLU A 290 -7.85 13.84 -7.68
CA GLU A 290 -7.81 15.20 -8.19
C GLU A 290 -7.34 16.16 -7.08
N LEU A 291 -6.53 17.16 -7.41
CA LEU A 291 -6.12 18.21 -6.49
C LEU A 291 -6.83 19.52 -6.84
N LYS A 292 -7.45 20.12 -5.83
CA LYS A 292 -8.18 21.39 -5.94
C LYS A 292 -7.70 22.38 -4.89
N TYR A 293 -7.56 23.65 -5.28
CA TYR A 293 -7.26 24.72 -4.35
C TYR A 293 -8.55 25.18 -3.63
N ASN A 294 -8.62 24.98 -2.32
CA ASN A 294 -9.69 25.48 -1.48
C ASN A 294 -9.37 26.92 -1.04
N THR A 295 -10.17 27.87 -1.51
CA THR A 295 -9.91 29.30 -1.34
C THR A 295 -10.37 29.86 -0.01
N GLU A 296 -11.26 29.16 0.69
CA GLU A 296 -11.71 29.52 2.03
C GLU A 296 -10.62 29.20 3.06
N THR A 297 -9.95 28.06 2.88
CA THR A 297 -8.86 27.60 3.76
C THR A 297 -7.47 28.05 3.28
N GLY A 298 -7.34 28.46 2.02
CA GLY A 298 -6.07 28.81 1.40
C GLY A 298 -5.13 27.61 1.19
N ARG A 299 -5.68 26.40 0.99
CA ARG A 299 -4.91 25.14 0.94
C ARG A 299 -5.35 24.27 -0.23
N TRP A 300 -4.45 23.43 -0.71
CA TRP A 300 -4.78 22.36 -1.65
C TRP A 300 -5.42 21.18 -0.91
N VAL A 301 -6.44 20.58 -1.53
CA VAL A 301 -7.14 19.39 -1.05
C VAL A 301 -7.22 18.36 -2.16
N SER A 302 -7.30 17.08 -1.80
CA SER A 302 -7.54 16.00 -2.76
C SER A 302 -9.04 15.75 -2.93
N ILE A 303 -9.43 15.15 -4.04
CA ILE A 303 -10.81 14.77 -4.35
C ILE A 303 -10.81 13.33 -4.92
N PRO A 304 -11.42 12.36 -4.19
CA PRO A 304 -12.01 12.52 -2.85
C PRO A 304 -10.96 12.96 -1.81
N GLN A 305 -11.40 13.61 -0.74
CA GLN A 305 -10.48 14.03 0.33
C GLN A 305 -9.88 12.80 1.01
N SER A 306 -8.55 12.68 0.96
CA SER A 306 -7.82 11.47 1.35
C SER A 306 -6.85 11.70 2.51
N PHE A 307 -7.18 12.63 3.42
CA PHE A 307 -6.33 13.03 4.57
C PHE A 307 -4.90 13.45 4.18
N LEU A 308 -4.67 13.79 2.92
CA LEU A 308 -3.38 14.24 2.44
C LEU A 308 -3.16 15.69 2.87
N LYS A 309 -2.00 15.96 3.47
CA LYS A 309 -1.49 17.33 3.57
C LYS A 309 -0.81 17.67 2.26
N ILE A 310 -1.38 18.62 1.51
CA ILE A 310 -0.87 19.01 0.20
C ILE A 310 -0.27 20.41 0.30
N GLU A 311 1.04 20.49 0.08
CA GLU A 311 1.80 21.73 0.07
C GLU A 311 2.32 21.94 -1.36
N HIS A 312 1.97 23.07 -1.96
CA HIS A 312 2.49 23.47 -3.26
C HIS A 312 3.17 24.82 -3.07
N ARG A 313 4.47 24.90 -3.34
CA ARG A 313 5.23 26.15 -3.19
C ARG A 313 4.65 27.14 -4.21
N SER A 314 4.01 28.19 -3.68
CA SER A 314 3.02 29.04 -4.36
C SER A 314 3.15 29.10 -5.89
N PRO A 315 2.08 28.80 -6.67
CA PRO A 315 2.11 28.89 -8.11
C PRO A 315 2.58 30.29 -8.52
N GLY A 316 3.73 30.34 -9.17
CA GLY A 316 4.44 31.56 -9.50
C GLY A 316 5.06 31.46 -10.88
N LYS A 317 5.67 32.55 -11.30
CA LYS A 317 6.48 32.58 -12.52
C LYS A 317 7.94 32.52 -12.09
N ALA A 318 8.71 31.63 -12.69
CA ALA A 318 10.17 31.74 -12.69
C ALA A 318 10.60 32.26 -14.05
N THR A 319 11.56 33.18 -14.08
CA THR A 319 12.07 33.76 -15.31
C THR A 319 13.55 33.43 -15.43
N LEU A 320 13.92 32.72 -16.50
CA LEU A 320 15.30 32.35 -16.80
C LEU A 320 15.75 33.08 -18.07
N GLY A 321 16.34 34.26 -17.92
CA GLY A 321 16.61 35.15 -19.06
C GLY A 321 15.31 35.66 -19.68
N ALA A 322 15.07 35.37 -20.96
CA ALA A 322 13.84 35.75 -21.67
C ALA A 322 12.71 34.71 -21.53
N LEU A 323 12.98 33.56 -20.90
CA LEU A 323 12.01 32.48 -20.72
C LEU A 323 11.21 32.68 -19.45
N THR A 324 9.89 32.53 -19.53
CA THR A 324 9.02 32.45 -18.34
C THR A 324 8.42 31.06 -18.24
N TYR A 325 8.63 30.41 -17.10
CA TYR A 325 7.99 29.16 -16.74
C TYR A 325 6.77 29.45 -15.88
N LEU A 326 5.64 28.86 -16.25
CA LEU A 326 4.45 28.87 -15.41
C LEU A 326 4.48 27.64 -14.51
N ASP A 327 4.36 27.91 -13.21
CA ASP A 327 4.21 26.89 -12.19
C ASP A 327 5.38 25.89 -12.09
N PRO A 328 6.63 26.36 -12.06
CA PRO A 328 7.80 25.47 -12.07
C PRO A 328 8.06 24.79 -10.72
N TRP A 329 7.25 25.07 -9.71
CA TRP A 329 7.56 24.75 -8.33
C TRP A 329 7.23 23.31 -7.94
N ASP A 330 7.86 22.85 -6.87
CA ASP A 330 7.71 21.52 -6.33
C ASP A 330 6.43 21.36 -5.50
N TRP A 331 5.96 20.11 -5.45
CA TRP A 331 4.85 19.69 -4.60
C TRP A 331 5.36 18.79 -3.49
N LYS A 332 4.74 18.91 -2.33
CA LYS A 332 4.97 18.07 -1.16
C LYS A 332 3.65 17.52 -0.66
N ILE A 333 3.53 16.20 -0.63
CA ILE A 333 2.30 15.49 -0.24
C ILE A 333 2.63 14.62 0.97
N THR A 334 2.01 14.87 2.12
CA THR A 334 2.15 14.00 3.29
C THR A 334 0.90 13.16 3.50
N THR A 335 1.04 11.84 3.51
CA THR A 335 -0.04 10.87 3.78
C THR A 335 -0.32 10.75 5.29
N LYS A 336 -1.44 10.09 5.63
CA LYS A 336 -1.90 9.93 7.02
C LYS A 336 -0.91 9.20 7.94
N ASP A 337 -0.07 8.33 7.38
CA ASP A 337 0.99 7.59 8.07
C ASP A 337 2.25 8.45 8.33
N GLY A 338 2.26 9.70 7.87
CA GLY A 338 3.39 10.61 7.97
C GLY A 338 4.40 10.51 6.82
N THR A 339 4.23 9.57 5.89
CA THR A 339 5.10 9.48 4.70
C THR A 339 4.91 10.71 3.83
N THR A 340 6.02 11.33 3.44
CA THR A 340 6.04 12.55 2.64
C THR A 340 6.66 12.30 1.28
N TYR A 341 5.93 12.69 0.24
CA TYR A 341 6.31 12.55 -1.16
C TYR A 341 6.63 13.92 -1.76
N TYR A 342 7.75 14.01 -2.46
CA TYR A 342 8.28 15.23 -3.05
C TYR A 342 8.27 15.11 -4.57
N PHE A 343 7.60 16.03 -5.27
CA PHE A 343 7.46 16.01 -6.73
C PHE A 343 8.05 17.27 -7.36
N GLY A 344 8.59 17.14 -8.57
CA GLY A 344 9.09 18.28 -9.33
C GLY A 344 10.45 18.79 -8.87
N GLU A 345 10.85 19.98 -9.32
CA GLU A 345 12.16 20.57 -9.04
C GLU A 345 12.11 21.56 -7.88
N GLU A 346 13.02 21.42 -6.90
CA GLU A 346 13.19 22.41 -5.83
C GLU A 346 13.69 23.76 -6.36
N ASN A 347 14.55 23.73 -7.38
CA ASN A 347 15.13 24.91 -8.01
C ASN A 347 15.39 24.67 -9.51
N ILE A 348 14.34 24.87 -10.31
CA ILE A 348 14.36 24.71 -11.77
C ILE A 348 15.46 25.56 -12.46
N GLU A 349 15.78 26.74 -11.92
CA GLU A 349 16.70 27.70 -12.53
C GLU A 349 18.14 27.18 -12.51
N THR A 350 18.45 26.29 -11.56
CA THR A 350 19.76 25.61 -11.49
C THR A 350 19.87 24.39 -12.41
N LYS A 351 18.76 23.99 -13.06
CA LYS A 351 18.69 22.79 -13.89
C LYS A 351 18.63 23.08 -15.38
N LEU A 352 18.28 24.31 -15.77
CA LEU A 352 18.08 24.69 -17.16
C LEU A 352 19.03 25.84 -17.55
N ASN A 353 19.45 25.84 -18.81
CA ASN A 353 20.10 26.95 -19.47
C ASN A 353 19.06 27.96 -19.99
N THR A 354 19.53 29.13 -20.46
CA THR A 354 18.68 30.19 -21.03
C THR A 354 17.96 29.81 -22.33
N ASP A 355 18.32 28.69 -22.96
CA ASP A 355 17.63 28.10 -24.12
C ASP A 355 16.66 26.95 -23.72
N ALA A 356 16.43 26.78 -22.42
CA ALA A 356 15.71 25.69 -21.76
C ALA A 356 16.39 24.31 -21.87
N ARG A 357 17.64 24.21 -22.33
CA ARG A 357 18.39 22.96 -22.32
C ARG A 357 18.72 22.55 -20.89
N ILE A 358 18.55 21.27 -20.55
CA ILE A 358 18.96 20.76 -19.23
C ILE A 358 20.49 20.81 -19.10
N ILE A 359 20.97 21.40 -18.01
CA ILE A 359 22.39 21.46 -17.68
C ILE A 359 22.93 20.05 -17.47
N GLY A 360 24.01 19.70 -18.17
CA GLY A 360 24.61 18.36 -18.13
C GLY A 360 23.94 17.30 -19.03
N SER A 361 22.92 17.68 -19.81
CA SER A 361 22.29 16.76 -20.77
C SER A 361 23.15 16.50 -22.02
N GLU A 362 23.09 15.27 -22.52
CA GLU A 362 23.76 14.83 -23.74
C GLU A 362 22.94 15.21 -24.98
N ASP A 363 23.60 15.63 -26.07
CA ASP A 363 22.93 15.87 -27.35
C ASP A 363 22.35 14.57 -27.94
N ILE A 364 21.13 14.62 -28.45
CA ILE A 364 20.57 13.63 -29.36
C ILE A 364 20.70 14.18 -30.78
N ARG A 365 21.35 13.44 -31.67
CA ARG A 365 21.51 13.82 -33.08
C ARG A 365 20.88 12.79 -33.99
N ASP A 366 20.29 13.24 -35.10
CA ASP A 366 19.82 12.35 -36.15
C ASP A 366 20.99 11.72 -36.94
N LYS A 367 20.66 10.88 -37.92
CA LYS A 367 21.63 10.22 -38.82
C LYS A 367 22.46 11.20 -39.66
N ASP A 368 21.95 12.42 -39.85
CA ASP A 368 22.58 13.49 -40.63
C ASP A 368 23.41 14.43 -39.72
N GLY A 369 23.47 14.15 -38.42
CA GLY A 369 24.23 14.90 -37.42
C GLY A 369 23.50 16.12 -36.84
N ASN A 370 22.25 16.37 -37.25
CA ASN A 370 21.47 17.50 -36.76
C ASN A 370 21.01 17.26 -35.33
N LEU A 371 21.03 18.31 -34.51
CA LEU A 371 20.57 18.26 -33.12
C LEU A 371 19.04 18.13 -33.09
N THR A 372 18.54 17.01 -32.58
CA THR A 372 17.10 16.72 -32.49
C THR A 372 16.58 16.77 -31.06
N GLY A 373 17.46 16.75 -30.07
CA GLY A 373 17.07 16.79 -28.66
C GLY A 373 18.23 16.70 -27.70
N THR A 374 17.93 16.48 -26.42
CA THR A 374 18.91 16.10 -25.40
C THR A 374 18.37 14.98 -24.51
N LYS A 375 19.26 14.26 -23.81
CA LYS A 375 18.92 13.18 -22.86
C LYS A 375 19.74 13.24 -21.56
N ASN A 376 19.40 12.39 -20.59
CA ASN A 376 20.14 12.17 -19.34
C ASN A 376 20.22 13.39 -18.40
N GLY A 377 19.20 14.25 -18.44
CA GLY A 377 19.20 15.50 -17.67
C GLY A 377 18.76 15.41 -16.20
N ASN A 378 18.17 14.30 -15.77
CA ASN A 378 17.59 14.12 -14.42
C ASN A 378 16.69 15.28 -13.98
N LEU A 379 15.72 15.61 -14.85
CA LEU A 379 14.73 16.64 -14.61
C LEU A 379 13.39 16.00 -14.20
N TYR A 380 12.81 16.48 -13.10
CA TYR A 380 11.59 15.94 -12.49
C TYR A 380 10.29 16.62 -12.98
N ILE A 381 10.34 17.32 -14.11
CA ILE A 381 9.19 18.03 -14.68
C ILE A 381 9.11 17.82 -16.20
N GLU A 382 7.89 17.68 -16.72
CA GLU A 382 7.61 17.71 -18.15
C GLU A 382 6.95 19.04 -18.52
N PHE A 383 7.34 19.59 -19.66
CA PHE A 383 6.79 20.84 -20.19
C PHE A 383 5.97 20.53 -21.43
N ASP A 384 4.94 21.33 -21.64
CA ASP A 384 4.28 21.37 -22.95
C ASP A 384 4.35 22.79 -23.53
N LYS A 385 4.31 22.86 -24.85
CA LYS A 385 4.03 24.11 -25.54
C LYS A 385 2.58 24.44 -25.25
N ALA A 386 2.34 25.55 -24.57
CA ALA A 386 0.99 26.03 -24.37
C ALA A 386 0.34 26.36 -25.73
N HIS A 387 -0.43 25.42 -26.30
CA HIS A 387 -1.45 25.69 -27.31
C HIS A 387 -2.78 26.14 -26.66
N LEU A 388 -2.79 26.31 -25.33
CA LEU A 388 -3.97 26.55 -24.47
C LEU A 388 -4.64 27.94 -24.66
N CYS A 389 -4.35 28.65 -25.74
CA CYS A 389 -4.74 30.05 -25.92
C CYS A 389 -5.24 30.33 -27.34
N LYS A 390 -6.21 29.55 -27.85
CA LYS A 390 -6.89 29.92 -29.11
C LYS A 390 -8.08 30.82 -28.79
N GLY A 391 -7.87 32.13 -28.68
CA GLY A 391 -8.97 33.08 -28.54
C GLY A 391 -8.57 34.54 -28.77
N ASN A 392 -9.18 35.17 -29.78
CA ASN A 392 -8.92 36.55 -30.23
C ASN A 392 -9.60 37.66 -29.38
N SER A 393 -10.16 37.39 -28.21
CA SER A 393 -10.87 38.44 -27.46
C SER A 393 -9.91 39.24 -26.60
N GLU A 394 -9.88 40.56 -26.78
CA GLU A 394 -9.13 41.57 -25.99
C GLU A 394 -9.33 41.48 -24.46
N THR A 395 -10.32 40.72 -23.99
CA THR A 395 -10.61 40.45 -22.56
C THR A 395 -10.04 39.12 -22.06
N ASN A 396 -9.32 38.37 -22.90
CA ASN A 396 -8.72 37.10 -22.55
C ASN A 396 -7.35 37.35 -21.88
N PRO A 397 -7.15 36.96 -20.61
CA PRO A 397 -5.86 37.10 -19.92
C PRO A 397 -4.72 36.32 -20.60
N CYS A 398 -5.02 35.52 -21.61
CA CYS A 398 -4.05 34.86 -22.47
C CYS A 398 -3.60 35.71 -23.67
N SER A 399 -4.42 36.58 -24.24
CA SER A 399 -4.02 37.46 -25.35
C SER A 399 -2.95 38.46 -24.89
N SER A 400 -3.07 38.98 -23.67
CA SER A 400 -1.99 39.77 -23.04
C SER A 400 -0.77 38.94 -22.63
N ARG A 401 -0.86 37.61 -22.54
CA ARG A 401 0.29 36.71 -22.26
C ARG A 401 0.99 36.26 -23.53
N GLU A 402 0.27 36.09 -24.63
CA GLU A 402 0.84 35.86 -25.95
C GLU A 402 1.49 37.13 -26.51
N GLU A 403 0.84 38.29 -26.34
CA GLU A 403 1.41 39.59 -26.74
C GLU A 403 2.63 40.01 -25.89
N ASN A 404 2.78 39.49 -24.66
CA ASN A 404 3.91 39.82 -23.77
C ASN A 404 4.93 38.69 -23.54
N GLY A 405 4.80 37.51 -24.14
CA GLY A 405 5.87 36.51 -24.17
C GLY A 405 5.47 35.06 -23.86
N LYS A 406 5.71 34.19 -24.85
CA LYS A 406 6.16 32.78 -24.87
C LYS A 406 6.40 32.14 -23.48
N VAL A 407 5.39 31.43 -22.97
CA VAL A 407 5.43 30.74 -21.65
C VAL A 407 5.53 29.22 -21.84
N LEU A 408 6.47 28.58 -21.13
CA LEU A 408 6.46 27.12 -20.96
C LEU A 408 5.63 26.76 -19.73
N ILE A 409 4.73 25.80 -19.87
CA ILE A 409 3.87 25.35 -18.78
C ILE A 409 4.35 23.97 -18.33
N VAL A 410 4.60 23.80 -17.03
CA VAL A 410 4.82 22.48 -16.48
C VAL A 410 3.50 21.71 -16.49
N THR A 411 3.49 20.58 -17.20
CA THR A 411 2.32 19.71 -17.33
C THR A 411 2.41 18.49 -16.42
N LYS A 412 3.60 18.14 -15.94
CA LYS A 412 3.79 17.01 -15.04
C LYS A 412 4.95 17.24 -14.08
N TRP A 413 4.76 16.83 -12.83
CA TRP A 413 5.77 16.78 -11.78
C TRP A 413 5.96 15.33 -11.39
N LEU A 414 7.18 14.82 -11.54
CA LEU A 414 7.55 13.44 -11.25
C LEU A 414 7.99 13.31 -9.80
N LEU A 415 7.68 12.17 -9.17
CA LEU A 415 8.11 11.87 -7.81
C LEU A 415 9.64 11.80 -7.77
N ARG A 416 10.29 12.65 -6.97
CA ARG A 416 11.74 12.64 -6.75
C ARG A 416 12.14 11.85 -5.51
N LYS A 417 11.35 11.98 -4.44
CA LYS A 417 11.68 11.41 -3.13
C LYS A 417 10.41 11.02 -2.38
N ALA A 418 10.45 9.88 -1.69
CA ALA A 418 9.51 9.56 -0.62
C ALA A 418 10.31 9.43 0.69
N GLU A 419 9.78 9.97 1.78
CA GLU A 419 10.43 10.00 3.09
C GLU A 419 9.42 9.57 4.14
N THR A 420 9.70 8.49 4.86
CA THR A 420 8.84 8.03 5.96
C THR A 420 8.95 8.98 7.16
N SER A 421 8.02 8.89 8.11
CA SER A 421 8.03 9.74 9.33
C SER A 421 9.31 9.61 10.16
N ASP A 422 10.00 8.47 10.09
CA ASP A 422 11.29 8.25 10.76
C ASP A 422 12.52 8.61 9.91
N GLY A 423 12.33 9.31 8.79
CA GLY A 423 13.41 9.89 7.97
C GLY A 423 14.06 8.94 6.97
N ARG A 424 13.61 7.69 6.84
CA ARG A 424 14.11 6.79 5.79
C ARG A 424 13.57 7.24 4.43
N THR A 425 14.40 7.11 3.40
CA THR A 425 14.06 7.64 2.07
C THR A 425 14.05 6.57 0.97
N ILE A 426 13.21 6.82 -0.03
CA ILE A 426 13.27 6.23 -1.36
C ILE A 426 13.52 7.38 -2.34
N ASN A 427 14.60 7.32 -3.09
CA ASN A 427 15.01 8.31 -4.07
C ASN A 427 14.74 7.79 -5.47
N TYR A 428 14.23 8.66 -6.33
CA TYR A 428 13.86 8.37 -7.71
C TYR A 428 14.69 9.26 -8.63
N THR A 429 15.18 8.72 -9.74
CA THR A 429 15.91 9.47 -10.77
C THR A 429 15.36 9.11 -12.14
N TYR A 430 15.47 10.06 -13.08
CA TYR A 430 14.89 9.93 -14.41
C TYR A 430 15.89 10.26 -15.50
N ASP A 431 15.79 9.55 -16.62
CA ASP A 431 16.38 9.99 -17.88
C ASP A 431 15.34 10.79 -18.65
N THR A 432 15.46 12.11 -18.57
CA THR A 432 14.61 13.05 -19.29
C THR A 432 15.09 13.23 -20.71
N GLN A 433 14.18 13.18 -21.68
CA GLN A 433 14.44 13.54 -23.07
C GLN A 433 13.81 14.90 -23.39
N GLN A 434 14.56 15.80 -24.02
CA GLN A 434 14.03 17.05 -24.55
C GLN A 434 14.02 17.03 -26.08
N ARG A 435 13.01 17.66 -26.68
CA ARG A 435 12.91 17.86 -28.12
C ARG A 435 13.50 19.22 -28.51
N PHE A 436 14.32 19.24 -29.56
CA PHE A 436 14.76 20.47 -30.20
C PHE A 436 13.66 21.07 -31.10
N LEU A 437 13.49 22.39 -31.07
CA LEU A 437 12.52 23.12 -31.86
C LEU A 437 13.20 23.78 -33.08
N GLU A 438 13.08 23.16 -34.26
CA GLU A 438 13.75 23.61 -35.51
C GLU A 438 13.50 25.06 -35.90
N LYS A 439 12.32 25.60 -35.57
CA LYS A 439 12.02 27.04 -35.69
C LYS A 439 12.01 27.61 -34.28
N PRO A 440 13.16 28.05 -33.72
CA PRO A 440 13.13 28.86 -32.52
C PRO A 440 12.18 30.01 -32.80
N TRP A 441 11.28 30.28 -31.85
CA TRP A 441 10.26 31.31 -32.07
C TRP A 441 11.02 32.61 -32.35
N ARG A 442 10.73 33.29 -33.47
CA ARG A 442 11.59 34.28 -34.18
C ARG A 442 12.43 35.27 -33.34
N ASP A 443 12.10 35.47 -32.08
CA ASP A 443 12.71 36.41 -31.14
C ASP A 443 13.05 35.81 -29.75
N THR A 444 13.14 34.48 -29.60
CA THR A 444 13.54 33.86 -28.31
C THR A 444 14.43 32.64 -28.47
N PRO A 445 15.38 32.43 -27.55
CA PRO A 445 16.32 31.32 -27.58
C PRO A 445 15.72 29.96 -27.22
N ILE A 446 14.39 29.81 -27.08
CA ILE A 446 13.78 28.52 -26.70
C ILE A 446 14.05 27.49 -27.78
N SER A 447 14.94 26.58 -27.46
CA SER A 447 15.37 25.53 -28.37
C SER A 447 14.89 24.17 -27.88
N PHE A 448 14.58 24.00 -26.59
CA PHE A 448 14.25 22.71 -26.00
C PHE A 448 12.95 22.72 -25.19
N VAL A 449 12.18 21.65 -25.30
CA VAL A 449 11.00 21.35 -24.45
C VAL A 449 11.09 19.90 -24.01
N THR A 450 10.85 19.64 -22.72
CA THR A 450 10.84 18.26 -22.21
C THR A 450 9.76 17.46 -22.91
N ALA A 451 10.18 16.40 -23.56
CA ALA A 451 9.32 15.52 -24.35
C ALA A 451 8.74 14.38 -23.50
N THR A 452 9.57 13.80 -22.63
CA THR A 452 9.22 12.66 -21.80
C THR A 452 10.30 12.43 -20.74
N ALA A 453 9.99 11.69 -19.68
CA ALA A 453 10.95 11.22 -18.71
C ALA A 453 10.78 9.73 -18.41
N TYR A 454 11.88 8.98 -18.46
CA TYR A 454 11.91 7.55 -18.14
C TYR A 454 12.47 7.36 -16.73
N PRO A 455 11.92 6.47 -15.91
CA PRO A 455 12.60 6.07 -14.68
C PRO A 455 13.99 5.50 -15.04
N LYS A 456 15.01 5.87 -14.29
CA LYS A 456 16.40 5.44 -14.50
C LYS A 456 16.88 4.55 -13.36
N GLU A 457 16.84 5.10 -12.14
CA GLU A 457 17.22 4.41 -10.92
C GLU A 457 16.26 4.79 -9.79
N ILE A 458 15.87 3.81 -8.99
CA ILE A 458 15.17 4.01 -7.72
C ILE A 458 16.01 3.36 -6.63
N SER A 459 16.41 4.11 -5.60
CA SER A 459 17.27 3.62 -4.52
C SER A 459 16.67 3.89 -3.14
N TRP A 460 16.90 2.98 -2.19
CA TRP A 460 16.39 3.11 -0.82
C TRP A 460 17.36 2.48 0.17
N ASN A 461 17.12 2.73 1.46
CA ASN A 461 17.94 2.24 2.56
C ASN A 461 19.42 2.67 2.37
N ASP A 462 19.64 3.98 2.26
CA ASP A 462 20.95 4.60 2.03
C ASP A 462 21.68 4.09 0.79
N ALA A 463 20.92 3.87 -0.29
CA ALA A 463 21.39 3.26 -1.53
C ALA A 463 22.05 1.88 -1.34
N LYS A 464 21.68 1.15 -0.27
CA LYS A 464 21.99 -0.28 -0.16
C LYS A 464 21.25 -1.06 -1.23
N HIS A 465 20.02 -0.69 -1.54
CA HIS A 465 19.23 -1.34 -2.57
C HIS A 465 18.92 -0.37 -3.70
N ARG A 466 18.87 -0.89 -4.93
CA ARG A 466 18.42 -0.11 -6.09
C ARG A 466 17.69 -0.94 -7.13
N VAL A 467 16.88 -0.27 -7.92
CA VAL A 467 16.31 -0.78 -9.17
C VAL A 467 16.79 0.09 -10.32
N LEU A 468 17.38 -0.53 -11.34
CA LEU A 468 17.81 0.10 -12.58
C LEU A 468 16.83 -0.23 -13.71
N PHE A 469 16.54 0.77 -14.55
CA PHE A 469 15.67 0.64 -15.72
C PHE A 469 16.50 0.81 -16.99
N ILE A 470 16.86 -0.31 -17.62
CA ILE A 470 17.68 -0.31 -18.82
C ILE A 470 16.78 -0.05 -20.02
N GLN A 471 17.12 0.98 -20.80
CA GLN A 471 16.39 1.38 -21.99
C GLN A 471 16.98 0.76 -23.26
N GLU A 472 16.15 0.56 -24.28
CA GLU A 472 16.57 0.29 -25.64
C GLU A 472 15.84 1.20 -26.63
N ASP A 473 16.41 1.35 -27.83
CA ASP A 473 15.76 2.03 -28.94
C ASP A 473 14.49 1.28 -29.37
N ARG A 474 13.42 2.03 -29.64
CA ARG A 474 12.15 1.46 -30.11
C ARG A 474 11.94 1.66 -31.62
N PRO A 475 11.21 0.77 -32.31
CA PRO A 475 10.89 0.93 -33.74
C PRO A 475 9.72 1.90 -34.02
N ASP A 476 8.78 2.04 -33.09
CA ASP A 476 7.61 2.93 -33.14
C ASP A 476 7.89 4.34 -32.62
N LYS A 477 8.98 4.94 -33.12
CA LYS A 477 9.27 6.35 -32.84
C LYS A 477 8.20 7.21 -33.50
N ALA A 478 7.63 8.16 -32.76
CA ALA A 478 6.79 9.19 -33.37
C ALA A 478 7.64 9.97 -34.40
N ASN A 479 7.06 10.42 -35.53
CA ASN A 479 7.81 11.14 -36.58
C ASN A 479 8.56 12.39 -36.08
N ASN A 480 8.21 12.89 -34.89
CA ASN A 480 8.82 14.03 -34.23
C ASN A 480 9.95 13.68 -33.24
N GLY A 481 10.36 12.42 -33.15
CA GLY A 481 11.45 11.97 -32.26
C GLY A 481 11.09 11.96 -30.77
N PHE A 482 9.80 11.86 -30.42
CA PHE A 482 9.36 11.70 -29.04
C PHE A 482 9.50 10.24 -28.60
N MET A 483 9.88 10.07 -27.34
CA MET A 483 9.97 8.77 -26.68
C MET A 483 10.79 7.77 -27.49
N ASN A 484 12.06 8.09 -27.78
CA ASN A 484 12.88 7.29 -28.69
C ASN A 484 13.25 5.90 -28.15
N SER A 485 12.93 5.66 -26.88
CA SER A 485 13.32 4.47 -26.16
C SER A 485 12.13 3.80 -25.47
N ARG A 486 12.32 2.55 -25.09
CA ARG A 486 11.41 1.76 -24.24
C ARG A 486 12.23 1.02 -23.19
N ILE A 487 11.62 0.61 -22.09
CA ILE A 487 12.33 -0.16 -21.05
C ILE A 487 12.55 -1.59 -21.53
N LYS A 488 13.80 -2.03 -21.61
CA LYS A 488 14.19 -3.38 -22.00
C LYS A 488 14.33 -4.31 -20.81
N GLU A 489 14.94 -3.82 -19.73
CA GLU A 489 15.25 -4.64 -18.55
C GLU A 489 15.02 -3.84 -17.28
N VAL A 490 14.56 -4.52 -16.24
CA VAL A 490 14.49 -4.00 -14.87
C VAL A 490 15.42 -4.83 -14.01
N ILE A 491 16.45 -4.21 -13.45
CA ILE A 491 17.51 -4.89 -12.69
C ILE A 491 17.41 -4.47 -11.23
N VAL A 492 17.26 -5.42 -10.32
CA VAL A 492 17.20 -5.20 -8.88
C VAL A 492 18.52 -5.63 -8.27
N GLU A 493 19.17 -4.72 -7.56
CA GLU A 493 20.51 -4.94 -6.99
C GLU A 493 20.57 -4.57 -5.52
N THR A 494 21.50 -5.20 -4.79
CA THR A 494 21.78 -4.92 -3.40
C THR A 494 23.27 -4.85 -3.13
N LYS A 495 23.69 -3.96 -2.24
CA LYS A 495 25.05 -3.99 -1.68
C LYS A 495 25.17 -5.00 -0.56
N THR A 496 26.29 -5.70 -0.52
CA THR A 496 26.67 -6.53 0.61
C THR A 496 27.58 -5.74 1.55
N GLN A 497 27.64 -6.14 2.83
CA GLN A 497 28.55 -5.50 3.78
C GLN A 497 30.02 -5.79 3.49
N GLN A 498 30.33 -6.84 2.71
CA GLN A 498 31.69 -7.35 2.52
C GLN A 498 32.49 -6.49 1.53
N ASP A 499 31.88 -6.04 0.44
CA ASP A 499 32.58 -5.36 -0.66
C ASP A 499 32.01 -4.00 -1.06
N ASN A 500 30.84 -3.62 -0.51
CA ASN A 500 30.10 -2.40 -0.86
C ASN A 500 29.81 -2.27 -2.37
N GLN A 501 29.86 -3.38 -3.12
CA GLN A 501 29.51 -3.44 -4.54
C GLN A 501 28.05 -3.86 -4.69
N TYR A 502 27.43 -3.49 -5.82
CA TYR A 502 26.08 -3.95 -6.13
C TYR A 502 26.12 -5.37 -6.71
N HIS A 503 25.30 -6.23 -6.12
CA HIS A 503 25.08 -7.61 -6.54
C HIS A 503 23.67 -7.77 -7.05
N LEU A 504 23.51 -8.54 -8.13
CA LEU A 504 22.23 -8.83 -8.73
C LEU A 504 21.35 -9.63 -7.77
N VAL A 505 20.13 -9.15 -7.53
CA VAL A 505 19.09 -9.85 -6.77
C VAL A 505 18.11 -10.53 -7.72
N ARG A 506 17.61 -9.76 -8.69
CA ARG A 506 16.65 -10.18 -9.72
C ARG A 506 16.82 -9.34 -10.97
N LYS A 507 16.56 -9.93 -12.13
CA LYS A 507 16.46 -9.20 -13.41
C LYS A 507 15.17 -9.61 -14.11
N TYR A 508 14.43 -8.64 -14.62
CA TYR A 508 13.25 -8.85 -15.45
C TYR A 508 13.58 -8.40 -16.88
N ALA A 509 13.63 -9.34 -17.82
CA ALA A 509 13.83 -9.04 -19.24
C ALA A 509 12.47 -8.89 -19.92
N LEU A 510 12.27 -7.78 -20.63
CA LEU A 510 11.04 -7.46 -21.33
C LEU A 510 11.23 -7.77 -22.82
N GLY A 511 10.50 -8.78 -23.31
CA GLY A 511 10.44 -9.11 -24.73
C GLY A 511 9.36 -8.30 -25.42
N TYR A 512 9.68 -7.75 -26.59
CA TYR A 512 8.75 -6.98 -27.41
C TYR A 512 8.59 -7.57 -28.79
N TYR A 513 7.42 -7.34 -29.38
CA TYR A 513 7.18 -7.61 -30.78
C TYR A 513 8.12 -6.78 -31.67
N SER A 514 8.67 -7.43 -32.69
CA SER A 514 9.54 -6.83 -33.71
C SER A 514 9.03 -7.20 -35.10
N LEU A 515 8.85 -6.21 -35.98
CA LEU A 515 8.43 -6.43 -37.38
C LEU A 515 9.44 -7.27 -38.17
N ASN A 516 10.70 -7.29 -37.74
CA ASN A 516 11.75 -8.10 -38.38
C ASN A 516 11.67 -9.57 -37.96
N ASP A 517 10.94 -9.89 -36.89
CA ASP A 517 10.80 -11.25 -36.40
C ASP A 517 9.61 -11.94 -37.08
N GLN A 518 9.86 -12.46 -38.29
CA GLN A 518 8.84 -13.16 -39.09
C GLN A 518 8.20 -14.36 -38.36
N LYS A 519 8.85 -14.93 -37.33
CA LYS A 519 8.27 -16.01 -36.50
C LYS A 519 7.18 -15.49 -35.56
N LEU A 520 7.31 -14.28 -35.02
CA LEU A 520 6.25 -13.68 -34.18
C LEU A 520 4.99 -13.29 -34.97
N ASN A 521 5.05 -13.18 -36.30
CA ASN A 521 3.91 -12.76 -37.14
C ASN A 521 2.74 -13.76 -37.17
N LYS A 522 2.94 -15.03 -36.83
CA LYS A 522 1.86 -16.04 -36.79
C LYS A 522 1.49 -16.48 -35.38
N ASP A 523 2.48 -16.61 -34.49
CA ASP A 523 2.26 -17.11 -33.13
C ASP A 523 2.29 -16.01 -32.05
N GLY A 524 2.98 -14.89 -32.27
CA GLY A 524 3.22 -13.87 -31.23
C GLY A 524 2.17 -12.76 -31.20
N LEU A 525 1.74 -12.29 -32.36
CA LEU A 525 0.59 -11.42 -32.52
C LEU A 525 -0.61 -12.31 -32.83
N GLY A 526 -1.67 -12.23 -32.03
CA GLY A 526 -2.82 -13.14 -32.10
C GLY A 526 -3.64 -13.01 -33.39
N VAL A 527 -4.91 -13.41 -33.34
CA VAL A 527 -5.74 -13.56 -34.54
C VAL A 527 -6.55 -12.29 -34.77
N LYS A 528 -6.76 -11.92 -36.04
CA LYS A 528 -7.75 -10.91 -36.42
C LYS A 528 -9.15 -11.44 -36.12
N VAL A 529 -9.93 -10.71 -35.32
CA VAL A 529 -11.27 -11.11 -34.92
C VAL A 529 -12.29 -10.41 -35.84
N GLY A 530 -12.95 -11.19 -36.71
CA GLY A 530 -13.96 -10.72 -37.67
C GLY A 530 -13.49 -10.73 -39.13
N ASP A 531 -14.25 -11.40 -39.99
CA ASP A 531 -14.01 -11.81 -41.39
C ASP A 531 -13.21 -13.13 -41.53
N GLU A 532 -13.94 -14.22 -41.83
CA GLU A 532 -13.57 -15.65 -41.86
C GLU A 532 -12.46 -16.08 -42.83
N LYS A 533 -11.65 -15.15 -43.35
CA LYS A 533 -10.43 -15.53 -44.07
C LYS A 533 -9.34 -15.86 -43.05
N ASN A 534 -9.45 -17.04 -42.46
CA ASN A 534 -8.50 -17.63 -41.52
C ASN A 534 -7.05 -17.46 -42.02
N GLY A 535 -6.29 -16.54 -41.42
CA GLY A 535 -4.85 -16.38 -41.67
C GLY A 535 -4.34 -14.96 -41.95
N GLU A 536 -5.19 -13.93 -41.98
CA GLU A 536 -4.68 -12.55 -42.02
C GLU A 536 -3.98 -12.19 -40.70
N SER A 537 -2.68 -11.90 -40.76
CA SER A 537 -1.87 -11.44 -39.63
C SER A 537 -2.36 -10.08 -39.12
N ILE A 538 -2.17 -9.82 -37.82
CA ILE A 538 -2.40 -8.48 -37.25
C ILE A 538 -1.65 -7.45 -38.08
N ASN A 539 -2.39 -6.50 -38.64
CA ASN A 539 -1.79 -5.40 -39.36
C ASN A 539 -1.43 -4.31 -38.35
N ASN A 540 -0.20 -4.36 -37.84
CA ASN A 540 0.39 -3.34 -36.97
C ASN A 540 0.87 -2.14 -37.80
N GLU A 541 -0.06 -1.46 -38.48
CA GLU A 541 0.25 -0.30 -39.33
C GLU A 541 0.98 0.81 -38.56
N PHE A 542 0.70 0.92 -37.27
CA PHE A 542 1.26 1.92 -36.36
C PHE A 542 2.69 1.59 -35.90
N LYS A 543 3.19 0.41 -36.27
CA LYS A 543 4.46 -0.17 -35.80
C LYS A 543 4.56 -0.29 -34.27
N ALA A 544 3.46 -0.13 -33.55
CA ALA A 544 3.41 -0.04 -32.09
C ALA A 544 4.20 -1.18 -31.42
N SER A 545 4.96 -0.83 -30.38
CA SER A 545 5.69 -1.79 -29.56
C SER A 545 4.72 -2.53 -28.65
N PHE A 546 4.51 -3.81 -28.91
CA PHE A 546 3.74 -4.70 -28.05
C PHE A 546 4.67 -5.46 -27.12
N LEU A 547 4.40 -5.46 -25.82
CA LEU A 547 5.13 -6.28 -24.86
C LEU A 547 4.64 -7.73 -25.01
N THR A 548 5.53 -8.65 -25.39
CA THR A 548 5.17 -10.05 -25.66
C THR A 548 5.61 -11.00 -24.56
N SER A 549 6.58 -10.61 -23.72
CA SER A 549 6.97 -11.40 -22.57
C SER A 549 7.65 -10.59 -21.48
N VAL A 550 7.58 -11.09 -20.24
CA VAL A 550 8.44 -10.72 -19.13
C VAL A 550 9.04 -11.99 -18.56
N GLN A 551 10.38 -12.07 -18.53
CA GLN A 551 11.10 -13.21 -17.99
C GLN A 551 11.91 -12.80 -16.75
N GLU A 552 11.69 -13.50 -15.64
CA GLU A 552 12.44 -13.31 -14.40
C GLU A 552 13.71 -14.16 -14.41
N PHE A 553 14.83 -13.55 -14.03
CA PHE A 553 16.13 -14.18 -13.81
C PHE A 553 16.54 -14.04 -12.35
N GLY A 554 17.18 -15.08 -11.82
CA GLY A 554 17.73 -15.15 -10.49
C GLY A 554 18.98 -14.29 -10.28
N THR A 555 19.66 -14.53 -9.16
CA THR A 555 20.85 -13.77 -8.71
C THR A 555 22.08 -13.99 -9.59
N ASP A 556 22.16 -15.10 -10.31
CA ASP A 556 23.23 -15.41 -11.27
C ASP A 556 23.04 -14.69 -12.62
N GLY A 557 21.86 -14.10 -12.86
CA GLY A 557 21.49 -13.46 -14.12
C GLY A 557 21.29 -14.43 -15.28
N THR A 558 21.41 -15.74 -15.05
CA THR A 558 21.37 -16.81 -16.05
C THR A 558 20.25 -17.82 -15.81
N THR A 559 20.00 -18.20 -14.56
CA THR A 559 18.86 -19.05 -14.20
C THR A 559 17.59 -18.23 -14.34
N SER A 560 16.63 -18.73 -15.12
CA SER A 560 15.39 -18.02 -15.41
C SER A 560 14.16 -18.85 -15.08
N LEU A 561 13.11 -18.18 -14.62
CA LEU A 561 11.77 -18.76 -14.61
C LEU A 561 11.20 -18.79 -16.04
N PRO A 562 10.23 -19.68 -16.33
CA PRO A 562 9.42 -19.57 -17.53
C PRO A 562 8.85 -18.15 -17.70
N PRO A 563 8.88 -17.59 -18.92
CA PRO A 563 8.41 -16.23 -19.14
C PRO A 563 6.89 -16.15 -19.03
N THR A 564 6.38 -15.08 -18.41
CA THR A 564 5.00 -14.66 -18.61
C THR A 564 4.89 -14.08 -20.01
N THR A 565 3.98 -14.58 -20.83
CA THR A 565 3.82 -14.16 -22.23
C THR A 565 2.46 -13.51 -22.48
N PHE A 566 2.44 -12.57 -23.43
CA PHE A 566 1.28 -11.77 -23.78
C PHE A 566 1.00 -11.93 -25.27
N ARG A 567 -0.29 -12.09 -25.62
CA ARG A 567 -0.73 -12.01 -27.02
C ARG A 567 -1.87 -11.03 -27.15
N TYR A 568 -1.90 -10.36 -28.29
CA TYR A 568 -2.86 -9.33 -28.61
C TYR A 568 -3.81 -9.82 -29.71
N ALA A 569 -5.04 -9.32 -29.73
CA ALA A 569 -5.96 -9.55 -30.83
C ALA A 569 -6.35 -8.22 -31.47
N GLN A 570 -6.52 -8.25 -32.78
CA GLN A 570 -6.94 -7.11 -33.56
C GLN A 570 -8.44 -7.21 -33.81
N TYR A 571 -9.18 -6.18 -33.39
CA TYR A 571 -10.62 -6.10 -33.52
C TYR A 571 -10.96 -5.11 -34.63
N LYS A 572 -11.81 -5.53 -35.57
CA LYS A 572 -12.37 -4.67 -36.61
C LYS A 572 -13.72 -4.14 -36.15
N PHE A 573 -13.88 -2.82 -36.15
CA PHE A 573 -15.10 -2.16 -35.68
C PHE A 573 -15.99 -1.82 -36.87
N ALA A 574 -17.20 -2.39 -36.91
CA ALA A 574 -18.27 -1.94 -37.82
C ALA A 574 -19.15 -0.92 -37.07
N PRO A 575 -19.31 0.32 -37.58
CA PRO A 575 -20.15 0.59 -38.74
C PRO A 575 -19.38 1.20 -39.94
N GLN A 576 -20.01 1.23 -41.12
CA GLN A 576 -19.47 1.46 -42.49
C GLN A 576 -18.37 2.53 -42.72
N ASN A 577 -18.09 3.43 -41.77
CA ASN A 577 -17.18 4.56 -41.94
C ASN A 577 -15.90 4.53 -41.08
N TYR A 578 -15.74 3.57 -40.16
CA TYR A 578 -14.47 3.39 -39.44
C TYR A 578 -13.69 2.21 -40.02
N HIS A 579 -12.56 2.50 -40.67
CA HIS A 579 -11.67 1.47 -41.23
C HIS A 579 -10.53 1.08 -40.29
N GLY A 580 -10.50 1.64 -39.07
CA GLY A 580 -9.46 1.34 -38.09
C GLY A 580 -9.64 -0.03 -37.46
N ASN A 581 -8.53 -0.74 -37.31
CA ASN A 581 -8.46 -1.92 -36.48
C ASN A 581 -7.78 -1.54 -35.16
N GLU A 582 -8.32 -1.94 -34.02
CA GLU A 582 -7.71 -1.70 -32.70
C GLU A 582 -7.15 -2.99 -32.15
N ILE A 583 -6.11 -2.88 -31.32
CA ILE A 583 -5.35 -4.02 -30.82
C ILE A 583 -5.42 -4.01 -29.30
N TYR A 584 -5.91 -5.09 -28.69
CA TYR A 584 -6.00 -5.23 -27.23
C TYR A 584 -5.32 -6.52 -26.76
N LEU A 585 -4.87 -6.54 -25.51
CA LEU A 585 -4.35 -7.74 -24.87
C LEU A 585 -5.45 -8.79 -24.80
N ALA A 586 -5.27 -9.90 -25.50
CA ALA A 586 -6.27 -10.95 -25.63
C ALA A 586 -5.91 -12.20 -24.82
N LYS A 587 -4.63 -12.39 -24.51
CA LYS A 587 -4.16 -13.59 -23.81
C LYS A 587 -2.93 -13.29 -22.95
N ILE A 588 -2.90 -13.89 -21.77
CA ILE A 588 -1.79 -13.85 -20.82
C ILE A 588 -1.49 -15.28 -20.42
N ASN A 589 -0.25 -15.74 -20.53
CA ASN A 589 0.17 -17.06 -20.09
C ASN A 589 1.29 -16.92 -19.07
N ASN A 590 1.15 -17.57 -17.91
CA ASN A 590 2.07 -17.43 -16.78
C ASN A 590 3.38 -18.22 -16.91
N GLY A 591 3.57 -18.97 -18.00
CA GLY A 591 4.74 -19.83 -18.22
C GLY A 591 4.66 -21.19 -17.52
N TYR A 592 3.69 -21.41 -16.63
CA TYR A 592 3.48 -22.63 -15.83
C TYR A 592 2.18 -23.38 -16.19
N GLY A 593 1.63 -23.12 -17.38
CA GLY A 593 0.41 -23.77 -17.88
C GLY A 593 -0.89 -23.04 -17.55
N GLY A 594 -0.86 -21.96 -16.75
CA GLY A 594 -2.00 -21.10 -16.52
C GLY A 594 -2.13 -20.02 -17.60
N GLU A 595 -3.34 -19.81 -18.11
CA GLU A 595 -3.61 -18.87 -19.18
C GLU A 595 -4.94 -18.15 -19.00
N THR A 596 -4.93 -16.82 -19.12
CA THR A 596 -6.15 -16.00 -19.16
C THR A 596 -6.39 -15.49 -20.57
N ARG A 597 -7.64 -15.55 -21.03
CA ARG A 597 -8.09 -15.02 -22.33
C ARG A 597 -9.18 -13.99 -22.16
N PHE A 598 -9.16 -12.94 -22.97
CA PHE A 598 -10.18 -11.90 -23.00
C PHE A 598 -10.84 -11.85 -24.39
N ALA A 599 -12.16 -11.80 -24.42
CA ALA A 599 -12.93 -11.42 -25.60
C ALA A 599 -13.55 -10.05 -25.38
N TYR A 600 -13.38 -9.16 -26.36
CA TYR A 600 -13.86 -7.79 -26.30
C TYR A 600 -15.06 -7.58 -27.22
N GLN A 601 -15.95 -6.69 -26.81
CA GLN A 601 -17.03 -6.15 -27.63
C GLN A 601 -16.87 -4.63 -27.73
N PRO A 602 -16.86 -4.05 -28.94
CA PRO A 602 -17.03 -2.62 -29.06
C PRO A 602 -18.40 -2.15 -28.61
N PHE A 603 -18.42 -0.93 -28.11
CA PHE A 603 -19.66 -0.19 -27.93
C PHE A 603 -19.43 1.27 -28.32
N ALA A 604 -20.44 1.86 -28.95
CA ALA A 604 -20.45 3.28 -29.25
C ALA A 604 -20.84 4.04 -28.00
N LEU A 605 -20.01 4.99 -27.59
CA LEU A 605 -20.42 6.07 -26.71
C LEU A 605 -21.10 7.12 -27.60
N GLY A 606 -22.37 7.41 -27.33
CA GLY A 606 -23.13 8.43 -28.06
C GLY A 606 -22.60 9.84 -27.82
N ALA A 607 -21.45 10.21 -28.40
CA ALA A 607 -21.03 11.60 -28.43
C ALA A 607 -21.89 12.37 -29.43
N PHE A 608 -22.56 13.39 -28.93
CA PHE A 608 -23.18 14.41 -29.76
C PHE A 608 -22.13 15.46 -30.08
N SER A 609 -22.02 15.88 -31.34
CA SER A 609 -21.34 17.13 -31.65
C SER A 609 -22.07 18.29 -30.95
N PRO A 610 -21.43 19.46 -30.77
CA PRO A 610 -22.11 20.67 -30.30
C PRO A 610 -23.36 21.04 -31.12
N SER A 611 -23.43 20.56 -32.37
CA SER A 611 -24.57 20.71 -33.28
C SER A 611 -25.62 19.58 -33.20
N ALA A 612 -25.59 18.76 -32.13
CA ALA A 612 -26.48 17.62 -31.90
C ALA A 612 -26.46 16.54 -33.00
N LYS A 613 -25.51 16.59 -33.94
CA LYS A 613 -25.30 15.51 -34.89
C LYS A 613 -24.52 14.40 -34.16
N PRO A 614 -24.86 13.12 -34.37
CA PRO A 614 -24.02 12.03 -33.90
C PRO A 614 -22.60 12.30 -34.40
N ALA A 615 -21.62 12.40 -33.51
CA ALA A 615 -20.24 12.55 -33.91
C ALA A 615 -19.84 11.23 -34.60
N GLY A 616 -19.97 11.20 -35.93
CA GLY A 616 -19.89 9.96 -36.72
C GLY A 616 -18.69 9.10 -36.33
N GLY A 617 -18.95 8.00 -35.62
CA GLY A 617 -17.96 6.99 -35.22
C GLY A 617 -16.91 7.41 -34.18
N LYS A 618 -17.01 8.60 -33.55
CA LYS A 618 -15.83 9.21 -32.87
C LYS A 618 -15.51 8.69 -31.47
N ASN A 619 -16.43 8.02 -30.78
CA ASN A 619 -16.22 7.52 -29.42
C ASN A 619 -16.57 6.04 -29.31
N LEU A 620 -15.96 5.19 -30.12
CA LEU A 620 -16.01 3.76 -29.87
C LEU A 620 -15.13 3.47 -28.65
N ARG A 621 -15.56 2.62 -27.72
CA ARG A 621 -14.71 2.01 -26.68
C ARG A 621 -14.86 0.49 -26.75
N VAL A 622 -14.02 -0.24 -26.03
CA VAL A 622 -14.18 -1.69 -25.88
C VAL A 622 -14.44 -2.07 -24.44
N ARG A 623 -15.20 -3.14 -24.26
CA ARG A 623 -15.42 -3.79 -22.97
C ARG A 623 -15.21 -5.29 -23.11
N VAL A 624 -14.70 -5.93 -22.07
CA VAL A 624 -14.54 -7.40 -22.03
C VAL A 624 -15.90 -8.04 -21.85
N ILE A 625 -16.34 -8.88 -22.78
CA ILE A 625 -17.59 -9.65 -22.66
C ILE A 625 -17.38 -11.07 -22.15
N GLN A 626 -16.14 -11.55 -22.20
CA GLN A 626 -15.78 -12.88 -21.71
C GLN A 626 -14.33 -12.90 -21.24
N LYS A 627 -14.10 -13.54 -20.10
CA LYS A 627 -12.79 -13.90 -19.57
C LYS A 627 -12.75 -15.41 -19.40
N GLU A 628 -11.72 -16.07 -19.93
CA GLU A 628 -11.49 -17.50 -19.69
C GLU A 628 -10.19 -17.68 -18.91
N VAL A 629 -10.17 -18.63 -17.98
CA VAL A 629 -8.95 -19.07 -17.29
C VAL A 629 -8.77 -20.54 -17.60
N VAL A 630 -7.74 -20.83 -18.39
CA VAL A 630 -7.35 -22.15 -18.85
C VAL A 630 -6.20 -22.65 -17.98
N ASP A 631 -6.40 -23.81 -17.36
CA ASP A 631 -5.32 -24.64 -16.81
C ASP A 631 -4.95 -25.69 -17.85
N ALA A 632 -3.84 -25.47 -18.53
CA ALA A 632 -3.32 -26.37 -19.55
C ALA A 632 -2.78 -27.68 -18.96
N VAL A 633 -2.43 -27.71 -17.67
CA VAL A 633 -1.96 -28.94 -17.01
C VAL A 633 -3.14 -29.89 -16.76
N GLY A 634 -4.25 -29.35 -16.27
CA GLY A 634 -5.50 -30.10 -16.05
C GLY A 634 -6.40 -30.23 -17.29
N ASN A 635 -6.09 -29.54 -18.39
CA ASN A 635 -6.98 -29.33 -19.54
C ASN A 635 -8.39 -28.84 -19.12
N LYS A 636 -8.41 -27.89 -18.18
CA LYS A 636 -9.62 -27.34 -17.56
C LYS A 636 -9.76 -25.87 -17.92
N THR A 637 -10.97 -25.40 -18.21
CA THR A 637 -11.23 -23.98 -18.55
C THR A 637 -12.41 -23.43 -17.77
N SER A 638 -12.17 -22.49 -16.87
CA SER A 638 -13.25 -21.73 -16.24
C SER A 638 -13.55 -20.49 -17.07
N ARG A 639 -14.79 -20.01 -17.03
CA ARG A 639 -15.23 -18.89 -17.87
C ARG A 639 -16.06 -17.91 -17.06
N GLU A 640 -15.83 -16.63 -17.25
CA GLU A 640 -16.67 -15.53 -16.79
C GLU A 640 -17.24 -14.80 -18.01
N THR A 641 -18.52 -14.50 -18.03
CA THR A 641 -19.15 -13.65 -19.07
C THR A 641 -19.73 -12.40 -18.45
N TYR A 642 -19.66 -11.29 -19.19
CA TYR A 642 -20.07 -9.98 -18.74
C TYR A 642 -21.12 -9.38 -19.69
N SER A 643 -22.29 -9.07 -19.15
CA SER A 643 -23.34 -8.32 -19.86
C SER A 643 -23.50 -6.96 -19.21
N TYR A 644 -23.16 -5.90 -19.92
CA TYR A 644 -23.21 -4.54 -19.37
C TYR A 644 -24.51 -3.83 -19.76
N GLY A 645 -25.05 -3.08 -18.81
CA GLY A 645 -26.07 -2.08 -19.08
C GLY A 645 -25.54 -0.89 -19.89
N ASP A 646 -26.40 0.13 -20.03
CA ASP A 646 -26.08 1.34 -20.78
C ASP A 646 -24.80 1.99 -20.27
N ALA A 647 -23.91 2.32 -21.21
CA ALA A 647 -22.80 3.23 -20.94
C ALA A 647 -23.35 4.66 -20.80
N ARG A 648 -22.90 5.39 -19.78
CA ARG A 648 -23.26 6.80 -19.63
C ARG A 648 -22.09 7.70 -20.03
N LEU A 649 -22.45 8.80 -20.65
CA LEU A 649 -21.54 9.91 -20.93
C LEU A 649 -21.91 11.07 -20.04
N PHE A 650 -20.89 11.73 -19.54
CA PHE A 650 -21.02 13.04 -18.98
C PHE A 650 -20.68 14.06 -20.06
N THR A 651 -21.68 14.81 -20.50
CA THR A 651 -21.48 15.94 -21.39
C THR A 651 -21.30 17.19 -20.54
N GLU A 652 -20.07 17.63 -20.34
CA GLU A 652 -19.80 18.91 -19.70
C GLU A 652 -20.08 20.02 -20.72
N VAL A 653 -21.12 20.82 -20.48
CA VAL A 653 -21.38 22.01 -21.27
C VAL A 653 -20.59 23.16 -20.65
N PHE A 654 -19.64 23.73 -21.39
CA PHE A 654 -18.92 24.93 -20.96
C PHE A 654 -19.90 26.07 -20.70
N ARG A 655 -20.31 26.28 -19.44
CA ARG A 655 -21.33 27.29 -19.12
C ARG A 655 -20.90 28.73 -19.44
N ASN A 656 -19.60 28.98 -19.63
CA ASN A 656 -19.05 30.30 -19.94
C ASN A 656 -18.54 30.45 -21.38
N ALA A 657 -18.66 29.43 -22.22
CA ALA A 657 -18.33 29.62 -23.63
C ALA A 657 -19.39 30.52 -24.28
N PRO A 658 -19.02 31.51 -25.11
CA PRO A 658 -19.96 32.34 -25.84
C PRO A 658 -21.02 31.48 -26.55
N VAL A 659 -22.28 31.91 -26.50
CA VAL A 659 -23.41 31.21 -27.14
C VAL A 659 -23.05 30.93 -28.61
N GLY A 660 -22.92 29.65 -28.97
CA GLY A 660 -22.54 29.21 -30.33
C GLY A 660 -21.10 28.69 -30.49
N GLN A 661 -20.24 28.77 -29.47
CA GLN A 661 -18.85 28.27 -29.50
C GLN A 661 -18.49 27.28 -28.38
N GLY A 662 -19.42 26.94 -27.50
CA GLY A 662 -19.18 25.94 -26.46
C GLY A 662 -18.97 24.55 -27.05
N GLY A 663 -17.72 24.08 -27.04
CA GLY A 663 -17.45 22.65 -27.10
C GLY A 663 -18.20 21.94 -25.98
N SER A 664 -18.51 20.67 -26.15
CA SER A 664 -18.90 19.82 -25.05
C SER A 664 -17.79 18.80 -24.83
N ALA A 665 -17.28 18.72 -23.60
CA ALA A 665 -16.46 17.58 -23.22
C ALA A 665 -17.39 16.39 -23.03
N THR A 666 -17.05 15.22 -23.57
CA THR A 666 -17.73 13.99 -23.18
C THR A 666 -16.77 13.10 -22.42
N GLU A 667 -17.06 12.84 -21.14
CA GLU A 667 -16.32 11.89 -20.31
C GLU A 667 -17.11 10.58 -20.21
N PHE A 668 -16.44 9.44 -20.35
CA PHE A 668 -17.06 8.15 -20.11
C PHE A 668 -17.25 7.93 -18.60
N LEU A 669 -18.49 7.65 -18.19
CA LEU A 669 -18.86 7.39 -16.80
C LEU A 669 -19.00 5.89 -16.50
N GLY A 670 -18.36 5.00 -17.25
CA GLY A 670 -18.57 3.56 -17.05
C GLY A 670 -19.96 3.08 -17.49
N HIS A 671 -20.29 1.87 -17.07
CA HIS A 671 -21.57 1.21 -17.31
C HIS A 671 -22.49 1.34 -16.09
N ALA A 672 -23.78 1.53 -16.34
CA ALA A 672 -24.81 1.63 -15.30
C ALA A 672 -24.97 0.36 -14.47
N SER A 673 -24.78 -0.79 -15.11
CA SER A 673 -24.76 -2.10 -14.46
C SER A 673 -23.89 -3.09 -15.22
N VAL A 674 -23.56 -4.20 -14.56
CA VAL A 674 -22.94 -5.37 -15.17
C VAL A 674 -23.49 -6.64 -14.53
N GLU A 675 -23.89 -7.60 -15.36
CA GLU A 675 -24.19 -8.97 -15.00
C GLU A 675 -22.94 -9.82 -15.26
N ILE A 676 -22.47 -10.54 -14.23
CA ILE A 676 -21.31 -11.43 -14.28
C ILE A 676 -21.80 -12.85 -14.04
N LYS A 677 -21.54 -13.75 -14.99
CA LYS A 677 -21.80 -15.18 -14.84
C LYS A 677 -20.50 -15.95 -14.82
N GLN A 678 -20.29 -16.74 -13.78
CA GLN A 678 -19.11 -17.58 -13.58
C GLN A 678 -19.46 -19.05 -13.83
N TYR A 679 -18.76 -19.66 -14.77
CA TYR A 679 -18.89 -21.06 -15.16
C TYR A 679 -17.70 -21.86 -14.65
N ASP A 680 -17.96 -23.10 -14.23
CA ASP A 680 -16.94 -24.07 -13.87
C ASP A 680 -16.27 -24.70 -15.10
N TYR A 681 -15.30 -25.57 -14.86
CA TYR A 681 -14.56 -26.31 -15.87
C TYR A 681 -15.41 -27.24 -16.75
N ASP A 682 -16.56 -27.71 -16.25
CA ASP A 682 -17.52 -28.53 -17.00
C ASP A 682 -18.56 -27.67 -17.76
N GLY A 683 -18.47 -26.34 -17.66
CA GLY A 683 -19.40 -25.39 -18.26
C GLY A 683 -20.67 -25.15 -17.45
N SER A 684 -20.83 -25.77 -16.28
CA SER A 684 -21.94 -25.49 -15.36
C SER A 684 -21.81 -24.08 -14.77
N LEU A 685 -22.93 -23.43 -14.48
CA LEU A 685 -22.94 -22.10 -13.88
C LEU A 685 -22.74 -22.20 -12.35
N LEU A 686 -21.60 -21.72 -11.86
CA LEU A 686 -21.26 -21.67 -10.43
C LEU A 686 -21.93 -20.51 -9.71
N GLY A 687 -21.90 -19.34 -10.33
CA GLY A 687 -22.29 -18.09 -9.69
C GLY A 687 -22.74 -17.08 -10.70
N HIS A 688 -23.63 -16.20 -10.26
CA HIS A 688 -24.21 -15.16 -11.08
C HIS A 688 -24.45 -13.94 -10.20
N SER A 689 -23.88 -12.79 -10.55
CA SER A 689 -24.09 -11.52 -9.86
C SER A 689 -24.45 -10.39 -10.82
N GLU A 690 -25.24 -9.42 -10.36
CA GLU A 690 -25.51 -8.18 -11.07
C GLU A 690 -25.16 -7.00 -10.16
N THR A 691 -24.30 -6.11 -10.64
CA THR A 691 -23.87 -4.90 -9.92
C THR A 691 -24.39 -3.67 -10.63
N PHE A 692 -24.95 -2.73 -9.88
CA PHE A 692 -25.43 -1.45 -10.37
C PHE A 692 -24.59 -0.32 -9.76
N PHE A 693 -24.14 0.60 -10.62
CA PHE A 693 -23.22 1.67 -10.26
C PHE A 693 -23.92 3.02 -10.29
N ASN A 694 -23.55 3.89 -9.37
CA ASN A 694 -23.98 5.27 -9.41
C ASN A 694 -23.43 5.92 -10.69
N GLN A 695 -24.35 6.28 -11.58
CA GLN A 695 -24.07 7.03 -12.81
C GLN A 695 -24.37 8.53 -12.66
N ALA A 696 -24.98 8.91 -11.54
CA ALA A 696 -25.84 10.08 -11.47
C ALA A 696 -25.05 11.39 -11.48
N ASN A 697 -25.19 12.14 -12.58
CA ASN A 697 -25.52 13.57 -12.50
C ASN A 697 -27.02 13.71 -12.82
N TRP A 698 -27.87 13.26 -11.90
CA TRP A 698 -29.31 13.49 -12.02
C TRP A 698 -29.60 14.89 -11.49
N GLY A 699 -29.65 15.85 -12.40
CA GLY A 699 -29.88 17.25 -12.09
C GLY A 699 -28.86 18.15 -12.78
N THR A 700 -29.31 19.30 -13.25
CA THR A 700 -28.54 20.18 -14.11
C THR A 700 -27.43 20.96 -13.42
N ASN A 701 -27.13 20.80 -12.11
CA ASN A 701 -26.56 21.94 -11.39
C ASN A 701 -25.29 21.88 -10.52
N CYS A 702 -24.76 20.80 -9.90
CA CYS A 702 -23.78 21.10 -8.82
C CYS A 702 -22.50 20.26 -8.62
N PHE A 703 -22.43 18.96 -8.90
CA PHE A 703 -21.18 18.20 -8.72
C PHE A 703 -20.77 17.50 -9.99
N GLU A 704 -19.62 17.86 -10.53
CA GLU A 704 -19.11 17.31 -11.79
C GLU A 704 -17.64 16.90 -11.57
N PRO A 705 -17.31 15.59 -11.62
CA PRO A 705 -18.22 14.44 -11.56
C PRO A 705 -18.84 14.27 -10.16
N HIS A 706 -20.00 13.61 -10.10
CA HIS A 706 -20.62 13.22 -8.83
C HIS A 706 -19.67 12.37 -7.99
N PRO A 707 -19.53 12.63 -6.67
CA PRO A 707 -18.57 11.91 -5.83
C PRO A 707 -18.83 10.39 -5.78
N ALA A 708 -20.10 9.96 -5.81
CA ALA A 708 -20.44 8.53 -5.79
C ALA A 708 -20.24 7.82 -7.14
N LYS A 709 -19.81 8.54 -8.19
CA LYS A 709 -19.60 7.98 -9.53
C LYS A 709 -18.75 6.69 -9.45
N GLY A 710 -19.25 5.62 -10.07
CA GLY A 710 -18.55 4.33 -10.13
C GLY A 710 -18.58 3.51 -8.86
N HIS A 711 -19.14 4.01 -7.76
CA HIS A 711 -19.42 3.20 -6.58
C HIS A 711 -20.69 2.35 -6.81
N PRO A 712 -20.66 1.05 -6.47
CA PRO A 712 -21.85 0.22 -6.53
C PRO A 712 -22.87 0.67 -5.48
N TYR A 713 -24.11 0.94 -5.90
CA TYR A 713 -25.22 1.20 -4.97
C TYR A 713 -26.12 -0.02 -4.77
N ARG A 714 -26.01 -1.02 -5.64
CA ARG A 714 -26.77 -2.27 -5.53
C ARG A 714 -25.96 -3.42 -6.12
N GLN A 715 -25.94 -4.54 -5.43
CA GLN A 715 -25.32 -5.79 -5.87
C GLN A 715 -26.28 -6.94 -5.57
N VAL A 716 -26.57 -7.77 -6.56
CA VAL A 716 -27.49 -8.90 -6.45
C VAL A 716 -26.72 -10.15 -6.81
N THR A 717 -26.74 -11.17 -5.97
CA THR A 717 -26.17 -12.51 -6.22
C THR A 717 -27.31 -13.50 -6.38
N TYR A 718 -27.27 -14.27 -7.45
CA TYR A 718 -28.28 -15.24 -7.84
C TYR A 718 -27.77 -16.68 -7.67
N ARG A 719 -28.71 -17.60 -7.46
CA ARG A 719 -28.47 -19.05 -7.48
C ARG A 719 -28.70 -19.59 -8.88
N GLY A 720 -27.63 -20.05 -9.52
CA GLY A 720 -27.70 -20.61 -10.88
C GLY A 720 -28.36 -19.64 -11.87
N ASP A 721 -28.98 -20.19 -12.93
CA ASP A 721 -29.55 -19.39 -14.02
C ASP A 721 -30.98 -18.90 -13.72
N ALA A 722 -31.66 -19.43 -12.69
CA ALA A 722 -33.07 -19.19 -12.42
C ALA A 722 -33.41 -17.77 -11.95
N LYS A 723 -32.42 -16.86 -11.86
CA LYS A 723 -32.52 -15.52 -11.27
C LYS A 723 -33.12 -15.53 -9.85
N ASP A 724 -32.96 -16.63 -9.12
CA ASP A 724 -33.31 -16.74 -7.71
C ASP A 724 -32.27 -15.96 -6.88
N ILE A 725 -32.66 -14.80 -6.35
CA ILE A 725 -31.79 -13.95 -5.53
C ILE A 725 -31.43 -14.69 -4.23
N VAL A 726 -30.13 -14.89 -4.00
CA VAL A 726 -29.56 -15.44 -2.75
C VAL A 726 -29.17 -14.32 -1.81
N GLN A 727 -28.57 -13.26 -2.36
CA GLN A 727 -28.09 -12.13 -1.59
C GLN A 727 -28.29 -10.85 -2.39
N GLU A 728 -28.69 -9.78 -1.72
CA GLU A 728 -28.77 -8.45 -2.29
C GLU A 728 -28.18 -7.45 -1.30
N SER A 729 -27.20 -6.67 -1.74
CA SER A 729 -26.63 -5.56 -0.97
C SER A 729 -27.01 -4.25 -1.64
N THR A 730 -27.58 -3.31 -0.88
CA THR A 730 -27.91 -1.96 -1.35
C THR A 730 -27.19 -0.95 -0.48
N SER A 731 -26.44 -0.03 -1.09
CA SER A 731 -25.69 1.01 -0.41
C SER A 731 -26.25 2.39 -0.76
N VAL A 732 -26.60 3.15 0.27
CA VAL A 732 -26.98 4.56 0.19
C VAL A 732 -25.78 5.40 0.59
N PHE A 733 -25.37 6.31 -0.29
CA PHE A 733 -24.27 7.22 -0.01
C PHE A 733 -24.80 8.56 0.47
N LYS A 734 -24.08 9.20 1.39
CA LYS A 734 -24.26 10.60 1.76
C LYS A 734 -22.95 11.35 1.67
N TYR A 735 -23.04 12.66 1.64
CA TYR A 735 -21.86 13.50 1.59
C TYR A 735 -21.92 14.63 2.61
N ARG A 736 -20.73 15.17 2.90
CA ARG A 736 -20.56 16.38 3.70
C ARG A 736 -20.10 17.54 2.84
N LEU A 737 -20.71 18.70 3.02
CA LEU A 737 -20.34 19.95 2.35
C LEU A 737 -20.52 21.13 3.31
N ASP A 738 -19.53 22.01 3.38
CA ASP A 738 -19.55 23.22 4.22
C ASP A 738 -19.93 22.95 5.69
N GLY A 739 -19.41 21.85 6.27
CA GLY A 739 -19.71 21.42 7.64
C GLY A 739 -21.12 20.83 7.84
N LYS A 740 -21.97 20.82 6.80
CA LYS A 740 -23.28 20.16 6.82
C LYS A 740 -23.12 18.72 6.39
N ASP A 741 -23.52 17.82 7.27
CA ASP A 741 -23.46 16.38 7.05
C ASP A 741 -24.81 15.83 6.58
N GLY A 742 -24.78 14.59 6.10
CA GLY A 742 -25.97 13.82 5.78
C GLY A 742 -26.70 14.29 4.53
N LEU A 743 -26.03 15.05 3.67
CA LEU A 743 -26.63 15.53 2.42
C LEU A 743 -26.77 14.36 1.45
N ASN A 744 -27.97 14.23 0.87
CA ASN A 744 -28.24 13.21 -0.11
C ASN A 744 -27.62 13.63 -1.45
N PRO A 745 -26.78 12.80 -2.08
CA PRO A 745 -26.19 13.10 -3.38
C PRO A 745 -27.24 13.41 -4.47
N SER A 746 -28.48 12.91 -4.31
CA SER A 746 -29.58 13.21 -5.25
C SER A 746 -30.25 14.56 -5.08
N ASP A 747 -30.11 15.24 -3.93
CA ASP A 747 -30.90 16.45 -3.62
C ASP A 747 -30.41 17.70 -4.40
N GLY A 748 -29.35 17.57 -5.20
CA GLY A 748 -28.70 18.67 -5.92
C GLY A 748 -28.04 19.67 -4.96
N CYS A 749 -27.36 20.68 -5.51
CA CYS A 749 -27.03 21.87 -4.72
C CYS A 749 -27.72 23.09 -5.32
N SER A 750 -27.66 24.20 -4.59
CA SER A 750 -28.11 25.48 -5.12
C SER A 750 -27.25 25.87 -6.32
N ALA A 751 -27.88 26.33 -7.41
CA ALA A 751 -27.25 26.62 -8.72
C ALA A 751 -26.04 27.59 -8.68
N GLY A 752 -25.76 28.22 -7.53
CA GLY A 752 -24.60 29.07 -7.28
C GLY A 752 -23.42 28.41 -6.55
N ARG A 753 -23.51 27.14 -6.14
CA ARG A 753 -22.44 26.45 -5.39
C ARG A 753 -21.90 25.26 -6.18
N ARG A 754 -20.66 25.39 -6.67
CA ARG A 754 -19.86 24.32 -7.30
C ARG A 754 -18.73 23.81 -6.40
N ASN A 755 -18.89 23.96 -5.09
CA ASN A 755 -17.94 23.37 -4.17
C ASN A 755 -18.24 21.88 -4.16
N GLN A 756 -17.43 21.06 -4.84
CA GLN A 756 -17.51 19.60 -4.75
C GLN A 756 -17.52 19.17 -3.28
N PRO A 757 -18.23 18.07 -2.95
CA PRO A 757 -18.38 17.67 -1.58
C PRO A 757 -17.03 17.27 -1.01
N ILE A 758 -16.86 17.61 0.27
CA ILE A 758 -15.60 17.43 1.00
C ILE A 758 -15.34 15.92 1.17
N PHE A 759 -16.39 15.15 1.44
CA PHE A 759 -16.29 13.72 1.71
C PHE A 759 -17.58 13.01 1.32
N LEU A 760 -17.45 11.82 0.71
CA LEU A 760 -18.54 10.88 0.43
C LEU A 760 -18.34 9.64 1.30
N TYR A 761 -19.42 9.19 1.91
CA TYR A 761 -19.43 7.95 2.68
C TYR A 761 -20.68 7.15 2.42
N THR A 762 -20.57 5.85 2.65
CA THR A 762 -21.73 4.97 2.73
C THR A 762 -22.46 5.27 4.03
N TYR A 763 -23.71 5.72 3.93
CA TYR A 763 -24.57 6.01 5.07
C TYR A 763 -25.30 4.77 5.55
N ASP A 764 -25.98 4.07 4.63
CA ASP A 764 -26.66 2.80 4.90
C ASP A 764 -26.17 1.74 3.93
N THR A 765 -25.88 0.54 4.43
CA THR A 765 -25.69 -0.68 3.64
C THR A 765 -26.68 -1.72 4.13
N ILE A 766 -27.67 -2.04 3.30
CA ILE A 766 -28.69 -3.04 3.58
C ILE A 766 -28.29 -4.33 2.89
N ASN A 767 -28.19 -5.43 3.64
CA ASN A 767 -27.91 -6.76 3.11
C ASN A 767 -29.13 -7.66 3.33
N ILE A 768 -29.73 -8.11 2.25
CA ILE A 768 -30.84 -9.05 2.22
C ILE A 768 -30.29 -10.42 1.85
N GLN A 769 -30.35 -11.39 2.76
CA GLN A 769 -30.00 -12.77 2.51
C GLN A 769 -31.26 -13.62 2.45
N ARG A 770 -31.44 -14.33 1.34
CA ARG A 770 -32.55 -15.26 1.14
C ARG A 770 -32.01 -16.67 1.24
N GLU A 771 -32.28 -17.31 2.37
CA GLU A 771 -32.02 -18.74 2.47
C GLU A 771 -33.11 -19.51 1.71
N PRO A 772 -32.74 -20.60 1.00
CA PRO A 772 -33.76 -21.55 0.58
C PRO A 772 -34.44 -22.06 1.84
N VAL A 773 -35.73 -22.40 1.73
CA VAL A 773 -36.43 -23.10 2.82
C VAL A 773 -35.57 -24.31 3.20
N LYS A 774 -34.91 -24.24 4.37
CA LYS A 774 -34.11 -25.36 4.86
C LYS A 774 -35.11 -26.48 5.08
N ASP A 775 -35.04 -27.51 4.24
CA ASP A 775 -35.87 -28.72 4.34
C ASP A 775 -35.48 -29.58 5.58
N PHE A 776 -34.81 -28.97 6.57
CA PHE A 776 -34.53 -29.51 7.88
C PHE A 776 -35.79 -29.46 8.75
N VAL A 777 -36.89 -29.99 8.21
CA VAL A 777 -37.94 -30.56 9.04
C VAL A 777 -37.45 -31.98 9.30
N PRO A 778 -36.98 -32.32 10.52
CA PRO A 778 -36.59 -33.69 10.83
C PRO A 778 -37.70 -34.63 10.35
N GLN A 779 -37.38 -35.76 9.68
CA GLN A 779 -38.39 -36.58 9.00
C GLN A 779 -39.65 -36.86 9.83
N VAL A 780 -39.48 -36.95 11.16
CA VAL A 780 -40.53 -37.13 12.17
C VAL A 780 -41.63 -36.06 12.13
N PHE A 781 -41.35 -34.86 11.62
CA PHE A 781 -42.27 -33.72 11.54
C PHE A 781 -42.75 -33.41 10.12
N LYS A 782 -42.23 -34.09 9.09
CA LYS A 782 -42.54 -33.79 7.67
C LYS A 782 -44.04 -33.93 7.35
N ASN A 783 -44.76 -34.77 8.10
CA ASN A 783 -46.21 -34.98 7.96
C ASN A 783 -47.07 -34.09 8.89
N LYS A 784 -46.44 -33.31 9.79
CA LYS A 784 -47.14 -32.51 10.80
C LYS A 784 -47.11 -31.01 10.50
N VAL A 785 -46.21 -30.54 9.63
CA VAL A 785 -46.13 -29.13 9.24
C VAL A 785 -46.96 -28.91 7.97
N THR A 786 -48.27 -28.69 8.14
CA THR A 786 -49.16 -28.23 7.05
C THR A 786 -49.15 -26.70 7.03
N GLY A 787 -48.15 -26.13 6.37
CA GLY A 787 -48.02 -24.70 6.16
C GLY A 787 -46.79 -24.44 5.32
N ILE A 788 -46.93 -23.67 4.23
CA ILE A 788 -45.78 -23.25 3.43
C ILE A 788 -44.92 -22.38 4.36
N VAL A 789 -43.79 -22.92 4.84
CA VAL A 789 -42.79 -22.10 5.51
C VAL A 789 -42.25 -21.17 4.44
N GLY A 790 -42.66 -19.90 4.49
CA GLY A 790 -42.21 -18.88 3.54
C GLY A 790 -40.69 -18.82 3.52
N LYS A 791 -40.10 -18.40 2.40
CA LYS A 791 -38.66 -18.13 2.30
C LYS A 791 -38.26 -17.23 3.49
N SER A 792 -37.32 -17.67 4.33
CA SER A 792 -36.77 -16.83 5.39
C SER A 792 -35.86 -15.80 4.72
N GLU A 793 -36.38 -14.59 4.57
CA GLU A 793 -35.61 -13.43 4.15
C GLU A 793 -35.04 -12.79 5.42
N LEU A 794 -33.72 -12.85 5.58
CA LEU A 794 -33.02 -12.14 6.64
C LEU A 794 -32.53 -10.82 6.06
N ARG A 795 -32.98 -9.70 6.60
CA ARG A 795 -32.46 -8.38 6.24
C ARG A 795 -31.63 -7.85 7.39
N THR A 796 -30.41 -7.43 7.08
CA THR A 796 -29.52 -6.75 8.02
C THR A 796 -29.15 -5.38 7.47
N MET A 797 -28.82 -4.44 8.34
CA MET A 797 -28.44 -3.09 7.93
C MET A 797 -27.24 -2.61 8.72
N GLN A 798 -26.23 -2.10 8.03
CA GLN A 798 -25.19 -1.28 8.63
C GLN A 798 -25.53 0.18 8.36
N ARG A 799 -25.59 1.00 9.41
CA ARG A 799 -25.79 2.44 9.31
C ARG A 799 -24.65 3.18 9.97
N VAL A 800 -24.11 4.19 9.29
CA VAL A 800 -23.16 5.12 9.89
C VAL A 800 -23.91 6.30 10.48
N LEU A 801 -23.85 6.42 11.81
CA LEU A 801 -24.59 7.41 12.58
C LEU A 801 -23.82 8.71 12.76
N ALA A 802 -22.50 8.66 12.84
CA ALA A 802 -21.68 9.86 13.01
C ALA A 802 -20.30 9.73 12.36
N HIS A 803 -19.78 10.88 11.94
CA HIS A 803 -18.41 11.05 11.51
C HIS A 803 -17.78 12.24 12.23
N ASP A 804 -16.46 12.17 12.46
CA ASP A 804 -15.70 13.34 12.90
C ASP A 804 -15.64 14.41 11.80
N GLU A 805 -15.12 15.59 12.11
CA GLU A 805 -14.98 16.72 11.17
C GLU A 805 -14.22 16.38 9.87
N TYR A 806 -13.48 15.26 9.86
CA TYR A 806 -12.67 14.79 8.75
C TYR A 806 -13.29 13.63 7.97
N GLY A 807 -14.47 13.15 8.34
CA GLY A 807 -15.16 12.06 7.65
C GLY A 807 -14.80 10.66 8.15
N ASN A 808 -14.03 10.50 9.22
CA ASN A 808 -13.84 9.17 9.80
C ASN A 808 -15.14 8.72 10.46
N GLN A 809 -15.54 7.46 10.23
CA GLN A 809 -16.69 6.87 10.90
C GLN A 809 -16.40 6.83 12.40
N THR A 810 -17.13 7.62 13.20
CA THR A 810 -16.96 7.65 14.66
C THR A 810 -18.01 6.81 15.37
N LEU A 811 -19.15 6.58 14.71
CA LEU A 811 -20.22 5.74 15.20
C LEU A 811 -20.93 5.07 14.03
N HIS A 812 -21.02 3.75 14.07
CA HIS A 812 -21.90 2.98 13.19
C HIS A 812 -22.70 1.98 14.01
N VAL A 813 -23.76 1.44 13.43
CA VAL A 813 -24.56 0.37 14.01
C VAL A 813 -24.79 -0.69 12.95
N ASN A 814 -24.55 -1.93 13.32
CA ASN A 814 -24.98 -3.11 12.58
C ASN A 814 -26.26 -3.59 13.25
N TYR A 815 -27.40 -3.30 12.63
CA TYR A 815 -28.70 -3.83 13.00
C TYR A 815 -28.73 -5.32 12.65
N GLY A 816 -29.30 -6.15 13.52
CA GLY A 816 -29.60 -7.54 13.21
C GLY A 816 -30.75 -7.62 12.22
N GLU A 817 -31.93 -8.06 12.62
CA GLU A 817 -33.08 -8.15 11.69
C GLU A 817 -33.76 -6.78 11.47
N VAL A 818 -33.93 -6.36 10.22
CA VAL A 818 -34.72 -5.15 9.85
C VAL A 818 -35.94 -5.50 9.00
N ASP A 819 -37.03 -4.73 9.13
CA ASP A 819 -38.26 -4.95 8.37
C ASP A 819 -38.17 -4.43 6.92
N GLU A 820 -39.28 -4.51 6.17
CA GLU A 820 -39.35 -4.03 4.79
C GLU A 820 -39.15 -2.51 4.64
N ASN A 821 -39.34 -1.74 5.71
CA ASN A 821 -39.13 -0.31 5.79
C ASN A 821 -37.73 0.05 6.34
N ASN A 822 -36.83 -0.93 6.50
CA ASN A 822 -35.53 -0.81 7.14
C ASN A 822 -35.62 -0.33 8.61
N THR A 823 -36.71 -0.67 9.29
CA THR A 823 -36.88 -0.46 10.72
C THR A 823 -36.36 -1.68 11.45
N ASP A 824 -35.49 -1.44 12.42
CA ASP A 824 -34.98 -2.47 13.32
C ASP A 824 -36.14 -3.22 14.03
N VAL A 825 -36.14 -4.55 13.89
CA VAL A 825 -37.15 -5.44 14.46
C VAL A 825 -36.85 -5.74 15.93
N ASP A 826 -35.57 -5.89 16.29
CA ASP A 826 -35.12 -6.21 17.65
C ASP A 826 -33.86 -5.44 18.04
N LYS A 827 -34.08 -4.30 18.72
CA LYS A 827 -33.02 -3.44 19.24
C LYS A 827 -31.98 -4.15 20.12
N THR A 828 -32.29 -5.33 20.65
CA THR A 828 -31.36 -6.07 21.52
C THR A 828 -30.25 -6.78 20.76
N ASP A 829 -30.37 -6.96 19.45
CA ASP A 829 -29.36 -7.60 18.61
C ASP A 829 -28.37 -6.63 17.95
N ASN A 830 -28.67 -5.33 18.03
CA ASN A 830 -27.84 -4.26 17.47
C ASN A 830 -26.42 -4.27 18.02
N ARG A 831 -25.46 -4.04 17.12
CA ARG A 831 -24.04 -3.85 17.45
C ARG A 831 -23.58 -2.47 17.02
N TYR A 832 -23.37 -1.59 17.98
CA TYR A 832 -22.85 -0.25 17.76
C TYR A 832 -21.33 -0.29 17.78
N GLY A 833 -20.66 0.13 16.71
CA GLY A 833 -19.23 0.31 16.66
C GLY A 833 -18.88 1.79 16.87
N TYR A 834 -18.04 2.05 17.86
CA TYR A 834 -17.52 3.39 18.17
C TYR A 834 -16.05 3.47 17.80
N SER A 835 -15.67 4.65 17.34
CA SER A 835 -14.31 4.98 16.93
C SER A 835 -14.04 6.42 17.33
N TYR A 836 -13.00 6.66 18.11
CA TYR A 836 -12.61 8.03 18.43
C TYR A 836 -11.10 8.18 18.60
N TYR A 837 -10.61 9.35 18.25
CA TYR A 837 -9.22 9.74 18.46
C TYR A 837 -9.07 10.31 19.87
N LEU A 838 -8.13 9.78 20.64
CA LEU A 838 -7.78 10.31 21.95
C LEU A 838 -6.96 11.60 21.74
N THR A 839 -7.63 12.75 21.65
CA THR A 839 -6.94 14.06 21.53
C THR A 839 -6.92 14.80 22.87
N SER A 840 -5.79 15.44 23.18
CA SER A 840 -5.71 16.56 24.14
C SER A 840 -5.34 17.83 23.37
N GLY A 841 -6.34 18.55 22.85
CA GLY A 841 -6.16 19.91 22.33
C GLY A 841 -5.85 20.04 20.82
N GLU A 842 -6.32 21.16 20.27
CA GLU A 842 -6.61 21.51 18.87
C GLU A 842 -5.43 21.60 17.88
N LYS A 843 -4.35 20.82 17.98
CA LYS A 843 -3.22 20.94 17.04
C LYS A 843 -2.83 19.62 16.38
N TRP A 844 -3.43 19.41 15.20
CA TRP A 844 -3.10 18.44 14.15
C TRP A 844 -3.18 16.96 14.59
N ILE A 845 -4.07 16.22 13.94
CA ILE A 845 -4.14 14.76 14.07
C ILE A 845 -2.93 14.16 13.32
N LYS A 846 -1.83 13.94 14.05
CA LYS A 846 -0.75 13.04 13.64
C LYS A 846 -0.73 11.88 14.64
N GLY A 847 -1.16 10.69 14.19
CA GLY A 847 -0.96 9.42 14.91
C GLY A 847 -1.52 9.37 16.33
N LEU A 848 -2.70 9.95 16.60
CA LEU A 848 -3.28 9.83 17.93
C LEU A 848 -3.73 8.39 18.19
N PRO A 849 -3.61 7.91 19.45
CA PRO A 849 -4.08 6.60 19.79
C PRO A 849 -5.58 6.52 19.48
N TYR A 850 -5.92 5.51 18.69
CA TYR A 850 -7.27 5.25 18.22
C TYR A 850 -7.87 4.18 19.11
N LEU A 851 -9.08 4.45 19.63
CA LEU A 851 -9.86 3.44 20.34
C LEU A 851 -11.07 3.09 19.49
N SER A 852 -11.21 1.81 19.18
CA SER A 852 -12.48 1.25 18.71
C SER A 852 -13.06 0.29 19.75
N TYR A 853 -14.38 0.24 19.83
CA TYR A 853 -15.11 -0.72 20.65
C TYR A 853 -16.50 -0.96 20.09
N ALA A 854 -17.06 -2.13 20.36
CA ALA A 854 -18.45 -2.46 20.06
C ALA A 854 -19.34 -2.31 21.31
N SER A 855 -20.62 -2.09 21.14
CA SER A 855 -21.61 -2.00 22.22
C SER A 855 -22.94 -2.59 21.77
N THR A 856 -23.75 -3.08 22.70
CA THR A 856 -25.17 -3.44 22.45
C THR A 856 -26.13 -2.28 22.71
N VAL A 857 -25.64 -1.13 23.18
CA VAL A 857 -26.44 0.06 23.47
C VAL A 857 -25.90 1.28 22.72
N GLU A 858 -26.82 2.11 22.21
CA GLU A 858 -26.56 3.27 21.34
C GLU A 858 -25.81 4.42 22.02
N ASN A 859 -26.00 4.60 23.32
CA ASN A 859 -25.42 5.69 24.10
C ASN A 859 -24.37 5.15 25.07
N CYS A 860 -23.46 4.32 24.58
CA CYS A 860 -22.35 3.87 25.38
C CYS A 860 -21.32 5.00 25.50
N ALA A 861 -21.37 5.73 26.61
CA ALA A 861 -20.37 6.77 26.88
C ALA A 861 -18.96 6.13 26.95
N PRO A 862 -17.90 6.80 26.45
CA PRO A 862 -16.53 6.28 26.50
C PRO A 862 -16.07 5.83 27.91
N GLU A 863 -16.62 6.45 28.95
CA GLU A 863 -16.40 6.15 30.36
C GLU A 863 -17.20 4.95 30.90
N ASN A 864 -18.25 4.51 30.21
CA ASN A 864 -19.11 3.41 30.66
C ASN A 864 -18.58 2.05 30.18
N LEU A 865 -17.64 1.47 30.93
CA LEU A 865 -17.01 0.19 30.59
C LEU A 865 -17.99 -0.99 30.47
N SER A 866 -19.13 -0.95 31.17
CA SER A 866 -20.09 -2.08 31.18
C SER A 866 -20.84 -2.30 29.87
N CYS A 867 -20.86 -1.29 28.98
CA CYS A 867 -21.48 -1.41 27.67
C CYS A 867 -20.48 -1.65 26.54
N GLN A 868 -19.19 -1.77 26.85
CA GLN A 868 -18.13 -1.83 25.85
C GLN A 868 -17.58 -3.25 25.72
N TYR A 869 -17.64 -3.78 24.51
CA TYR A 869 -17.16 -5.10 24.12
C TYR A 869 -16.02 -4.94 23.11
N GLY A 870 -14.96 -5.75 23.25
CA GLY A 870 -13.87 -5.82 22.28
C GLY A 870 -13.12 -4.49 22.09
N ARG A 871 -12.70 -3.84 23.18
CA ARG A 871 -11.94 -2.58 23.07
C ARG A 871 -10.57 -2.88 22.50
N THR A 872 -10.24 -2.27 21.37
CA THR A 872 -8.89 -2.30 20.81
C THR A 872 -8.27 -0.93 20.95
N LYS A 873 -7.24 -0.84 21.80
CA LYS A 873 -6.47 0.39 21.97
C LYS A 873 -5.17 0.26 21.19
N SER A 874 -5.04 1.08 20.16
CA SER A 874 -3.85 1.14 19.31
C SER A 874 -3.09 2.42 19.63
N TYR A 875 -1.86 2.28 20.12
CA TYR A 875 -0.95 3.40 20.31
C TYR A 875 -0.01 3.52 19.10
N TYR A 876 -0.02 4.69 18.46
CA TYR A 876 0.96 5.04 17.45
C TYR A 876 1.96 6.01 18.06
N ASP A 877 3.24 5.63 18.08
CA ASP A 877 4.32 6.55 18.41
C ASP A 877 4.78 7.23 17.11
N ASN A 878 4.71 8.55 17.05
CA ASN A 878 5.19 9.33 15.91
C ASN A 878 6.39 10.17 16.35
N PHE A 879 7.58 9.72 15.97
CA PHE A 879 8.82 10.49 16.04
C PHE A 879 8.79 11.59 14.99
N ASP A 880 8.41 12.81 15.37
CA ASP A 880 8.53 13.94 14.45
C ASP A 880 8.54 15.29 15.18
N LYS A 881 9.69 15.67 15.76
CA LYS A 881 10.11 17.08 16.00
C LYS A 881 11.56 17.21 16.49
N ASN A 882 12.20 18.29 16.04
CA ASN A 882 13.49 18.80 16.50
C ASN A 882 13.49 19.10 18.02
N TYR A 883 13.94 18.14 18.83
CA TYR A 883 13.97 18.26 20.29
C TYR A 883 14.90 19.37 20.82
N TRP A 884 15.77 19.96 20.00
CA TRP A 884 16.73 20.98 20.42
C TRP A 884 16.19 22.42 20.45
N GLU A 885 14.99 22.70 19.93
CA GLU A 885 14.43 24.06 19.86
C GLU A 885 13.34 24.36 20.91
N LEU A 886 12.91 23.34 21.65
CA LEU A 886 11.94 23.53 22.73
C LEU A 886 12.66 24.01 23.99
N THR A 887 12.06 24.93 24.75
CA THR A 887 12.57 25.21 26.10
C THR A 887 12.25 24.02 27.01
N GLN A 888 13.00 23.84 28.08
CA GLN A 888 12.80 22.72 29.02
C GLN A 888 11.36 22.70 29.61
N GLU A 889 10.69 23.85 29.70
CA GLU A 889 9.26 23.98 30.05
C GLU A 889 8.31 23.50 28.94
N GLN A 890 8.69 23.67 27.66
CA GLN A 890 7.92 23.21 26.50
C GLN A 890 8.16 21.73 26.18
N MET A 891 9.28 21.18 26.63
CA MET A 891 9.61 19.76 26.52
C MET A 891 8.96 18.91 27.61
N GLN A 892 8.36 19.50 28.65
CA GLN A 892 7.70 18.71 29.68
C GLN A 892 6.51 17.95 29.07
N PRO A 893 6.58 16.61 28.98
CA PRO A 893 5.40 15.84 28.69
C PRO A 893 4.47 16.04 29.88
N ARG A 894 3.26 16.55 29.68
CA ARG A 894 2.15 16.22 30.58
C ARG A 894 1.69 14.79 30.31
N PHE A 895 2.64 13.86 30.30
CA PHE A 895 2.42 12.44 30.29
C PHE A 895 2.90 11.91 31.64
N GLY A 896 1.97 11.84 32.58
CA GLY A 896 2.13 10.92 33.70
C GLY A 896 1.84 9.52 33.20
N PHE A 897 2.81 8.61 33.31
CA PHE A 897 2.44 7.21 33.42
C PHE A 897 1.72 7.05 34.75
N LEU A 898 0.40 6.88 34.68
CA LEU A 898 -0.38 6.35 35.80
C LEU A 898 -0.09 4.85 35.89
N THR A 899 1.02 4.47 36.52
CA THR A 899 1.09 3.14 37.14
C THR A 899 0.29 3.23 38.43
N GLN A 900 -0.98 2.84 38.31
CA GLN A 900 -1.95 2.77 39.39
C GLN A 900 -1.45 1.78 40.45
N LYS A 901 -0.94 2.26 41.59
CA LYS A 901 -0.56 1.36 42.68
C LYS A 901 -1.78 1.00 43.53
N GLU A 902 -2.56 1.99 43.97
CA GLU A 902 -3.79 1.77 44.73
C GLU A 902 -4.82 2.89 44.49
N THR A 903 -6.10 2.56 44.60
CA THR A 903 -7.23 3.50 44.50
C THR A 903 -8.01 3.45 45.80
N TRP A 904 -8.07 4.55 46.53
CA TRP A 904 -8.99 4.71 47.65
C TRP A 904 -10.19 5.52 47.19
N ILE A 905 -11.38 4.97 47.43
CA ILE A 905 -12.66 5.59 47.07
C ILE A 905 -13.53 5.54 48.32
N ASP A 906 -13.97 6.71 48.76
CA ASP A 906 -15.12 6.83 49.65
C ASP A 906 -16.35 7.34 48.89
N ASP A 907 -17.48 7.39 49.59
CA ASP A 907 -18.82 7.57 49.04
C ASP A 907 -19.04 8.90 48.28
N THR A 908 -18.08 9.84 48.26
CA THR A 908 -18.29 11.13 47.57
C THR A 908 -17.18 11.63 46.65
N HIS A 909 -15.93 11.11 46.75
CA HIS A 909 -14.84 11.59 45.90
C HIS A 909 -13.85 10.48 45.52
N VAL A 910 -13.34 10.57 44.29
CA VAL A 910 -12.16 9.80 43.85
C VAL A 910 -10.93 10.69 44.05
N SER A 911 -10.09 10.38 45.03
CA SER A 911 -8.77 11.00 45.13
C SER A 911 -7.72 10.04 44.57
N VAL A 912 -7.02 10.47 43.52
CA VAL A 912 -5.90 9.73 42.93
C VAL A 912 -4.62 10.29 43.52
N GLN A 913 -4.01 9.58 44.47
CA GLN A 913 -2.67 9.92 44.92
C GLN A 913 -1.66 9.17 44.07
N GLY A 914 -1.21 9.82 43.00
CA GLY A 914 0.06 9.49 42.36
C GLY A 914 1.18 10.23 43.08
N PHE A 915 2.38 9.65 43.17
CA PHE A 915 3.54 10.50 43.37
C PHE A 915 3.76 11.26 42.08
N GLU A 916 3.60 12.58 42.14
CA GLU A 916 4.31 13.47 41.23
C GLU A 916 5.78 13.34 41.64
N TYR A 917 6.61 12.73 40.79
CA TYR A 917 8.05 12.83 40.95
C TYR A 917 8.45 14.25 40.54
N ASP A 918 8.35 15.16 41.51
CA ASP A 918 9.07 16.42 41.47
C ASP A 918 10.47 16.11 41.99
N ASP A 919 11.47 16.31 41.13
CA ASP A 919 12.91 16.07 41.33
C ASP A 919 13.50 14.73 40.82
N LEU A 920 13.88 14.75 39.53
CA LEU A 920 15.07 14.04 39.02
C LEU A 920 16.09 15.06 38.50
N SER A 921 16.53 16.00 39.34
CA SER A 921 17.62 16.93 39.04
C SER A 921 19.03 16.35 39.25
N GLY A 922 19.25 15.04 39.16
CA GLY A 922 20.63 14.57 39.24
C GLY A 922 20.92 13.09 39.06
N ASN A 923 21.07 12.63 37.81
CA ASN A 923 22.26 11.86 37.45
C ASN A 923 22.53 11.88 35.93
N LYS A 924 23.82 11.93 35.56
CA LYS A 924 24.35 12.33 34.25
C LYS A 924 24.45 11.23 33.18
N ASN A 925 23.89 10.04 33.38
CA ASN A 925 24.16 8.89 32.50
C ASN A 925 22.92 8.12 32.01
N ASP A 926 21.73 8.73 32.00
CA ASP A 926 20.54 7.98 31.58
C ASP A 926 20.49 7.82 30.05
N GLN A 927 20.75 6.59 29.63
CA GLN A 927 20.64 6.11 28.26
C GLN A 927 19.19 5.74 27.97
N ASP A 928 18.58 6.52 27.08
CA ASP A 928 17.73 6.05 25.98
C ASP A 928 16.72 4.92 26.31
N LEU A 929 15.64 5.26 27.00
CA LEU A 929 14.41 4.46 27.00
C LEU A 929 13.59 4.79 25.74
N ARG A 930 13.90 4.12 24.64
CA ARG A 930 12.97 3.94 23.52
C ARG A 930 12.49 2.49 23.52
N LYS A 931 11.17 2.27 23.33
CA LYS A 931 10.57 1.32 22.37
C LYS A 931 9.13 0.88 22.72
N GLY A 932 8.28 0.84 21.69
CA GLY A 932 7.20 -0.14 21.52
C GLY A 932 5.79 0.44 21.39
N GLY A 933 5.17 0.28 20.22
CA GLY A 933 3.72 0.35 20.11
C GLY A 933 3.11 -0.90 20.76
N ILE A 934 2.17 -0.70 21.69
CA ILE A 934 1.44 -1.78 22.36
C ILE A 934 0.02 -1.79 21.80
N ILE A 935 -0.44 -2.94 21.31
CA ILE A 935 -1.86 -3.17 21.08
C ILE A 935 -2.38 -3.96 22.27
N GLN A 936 -3.27 -3.34 23.04
CA GLN A 936 -3.99 -4.00 24.13
C GLN A 936 -5.44 -4.18 23.72
N THR A 937 -5.89 -5.44 23.72
CA THR A 937 -7.29 -5.79 23.51
C THR A 937 -7.90 -6.18 24.85
N TYR A 938 -8.95 -5.46 25.23
CA TYR A 938 -9.71 -5.72 26.44
C TYR A 938 -11.09 -6.27 26.09
N GLY A 939 -11.56 -7.22 26.88
CA GLY A 939 -12.96 -7.60 26.82
C GLY A 939 -13.47 -8.15 28.14
N PRO A 940 -14.80 -8.25 28.26
CA PRO A 940 -15.41 -8.87 29.41
C PRO A 940 -14.99 -10.34 29.50
N LYS A 941 -14.85 -10.84 30.72
CA LYS A 941 -14.64 -12.26 30.96
C LYS A 941 -15.75 -13.06 30.27
N PRO A 942 -15.40 -14.10 29.49
CA PRO A 942 -16.41 -14.91 28.82
C PRO A 942 -17.42 -15.44 29.87
N ASN A 943 -18.71 -15.23 29.61
CA ASN A 943 -19.89 -15.65 30.40
C ASN A 943 -20.47 -14.67 31.44
N ILE A 944 -20.05 -13.41 31.53
CA ILE A 944 -20.70 -12.43 32.43
C ILE A 944 -21.66 -11.53 31.64
N LYS A 945 -22.96 -11.86 31.64
CA LYS A 945 -24.02 -11.06 30.99
C LYS A 945 -24.34 -9.74 31.72
N THR A 946 -23.82 -9.56 32.93
CA THR A 946 -24.11 -8.40 33.78
C THR A 946 -22.84 -8.02 34.54
N ILE A 947 -22.17 -6.97 34.07
CA ILE A 947 -20.99 -6.42 34.72
C ILE A 947 -21.46 -5.60 35.92
N GLN A 948 -21.55 -6.22 37.10
CA GLN A 948 -21.89 -5.51 38.33
C GLN A 948 -20.69 -4.72 38.88
N ASP A 949 -19.47 -5.19 38.61
CA ASP A 949 -18.22 -4.49 38.94
C ASP A 949 -17.25 -4.58 37.76
N ALA A 950 -17.25 -3.53 36.93
CA ALA A 950 -16.40 -3.44 35.75
C ALA A 950 -14.91 -3.64 36.03
N ARG A 951 -14.48 -3.45 37.29
CA ARG A 951 -13.07 -3.63 37.71
C ARG A 951 -12.64 -5.09 37.79
N LYS A 952 -13.56 -6.02 38.10
CA LYS A 952 -13.27 -7.46 38.27
C LYS A 952 -13.60 -8.28 37.04
N ASP A 953 -14.40 -7.74 36.14
CA ASP A 953 -15.02 -8.48 35.05
C ASP A 953 -14.41 -8.20 33.67
N VAL A 954 -13.43 -7.28 33.57
CA VAL A 954 -12.65 -7.01 32.35
C VAL A 954 -11.28 -7.68 32.48
N MET A 955 -10.85 -8.40 31.43
CA MET A 955 -9.51 -8.98 31.35
C MET A 955 -8.79 -8.56 30.07
N LEU A 956 -7.46 -8.46 30.14
CA LEU A 956 -6.60 -8.30 28.97
C LEU A 956 -6.64 -9.61 28.19
N ILE A 957 -7.21 -9.58 26.98
CA ILE A 957 -7.41 -10.78 26.17
C ILE A 957 -6.17 -11.04 25.32
N ALA A 958 -5.50 -9.98 24.87
CA ALA A 958 -4.27 -10.08 24.11
C ALA A 958 -3.43 -8.80 24.29
N GLU A 959 -2.13 -9.00 24.42
CA GLU A 959 -1.13 -7.96 24.29
C GLU A 959 -0.14 -8.40 23.20
N LYS A 960 -0.18 -7.74 22.05
CA LYS A 960 0.86 -7.92 21.03
C LYS A 960 1.89 -6.83 21.20
N LYS A 961 3.07 -7.20 21.70
CA LYS A 961 4.29 -6.40 21.61
C LYS A 961 4.92 -6.67 20.24
N TYR A 962 5.27 -5.61 19.52
CA TYR A 962 5.96 -5.74 18.24
C TYR A 962 7.35 -6.38 18.44
N ASP A 963 7.75 -7.26 17.52
CA ASP A 963 8.87 -8.20 17.61
C ASP A 963 10.23 -7.57 18.03
N PRO A 964 10.97 -8.20 18.97
CA PRO A 964 12.28 -7.76 19.47
C PRO A 964 13.49 -7.94 18.52
N TYR A 965 13.33 -8.23 17.22
CA TYR A 965 14.46 -8.25 16.25
C TYR A 965 15.33 -6.97 16.22
N TYR A 966 14.90 -5.91 16.91
CA TYR A 966 15.65 -4.69 17.20
C TYR A 966 16.67 -4.77 18.36
N HIS A 967 16.70 -5.85 19.16
CA HIS A 967 17.68 -6.00 20.25
C HIS A 967 19.03 -6.53 19.72
N THR A 968 19.00 -7.40 18.72
CA THR A 968 20.19 -7.99 18.08
C THR A 968 20.98 -6.98 17.24
N LEU A 969 20.30 -6.03 16.57
CA LEU A 969 20.95 -4.98 15.76
C LEU A 969 21.69 -3.92 16.60
N ILE A 970 21.23 -3.64 17.83
CA ILE A 970 21.87 -2.65 18.73
C ILE A 970 23.16 -3.19 19.36
N LEU A 971 23.25 -4.52 19.55
CA LEU A 971 24.47 -5.16 20.03
C LEU A 971 25.59 -5.17 18.95
N GLU A 972 25.25 -5.25 17.66
CA GLU A 972 26.21 -5.11 16.57
C GLU A 972 26.71 -3.66 16.37
N GLU A 973 25.86 -2.65 16.58
CA GLU A 973 26.25 -1.24 16.47
C GLU A 973 27.17 -0.80 17.62
N LYS A 974 26.95 -1.29 18.86
CA LYS A 974 27.87 -1.06 19.99
C LYS A 974 29.25 -1.72 19.79
N LYS A 975 29.35 -2.81 19.02
CA LYS A 975 30.65 -3.41 18.65
C LYS A 975 31.42 -2.59 17.61
N ARG A 976 30.74 -1.81 16.74
CA ARG A 976 31.40 -0.94 15.74
C ARG A 976 31.92 0.39 16.29
N CYS A 977 31.36 0.90 17.40
CA CYS A 977 31.84 2.13 18.05
C CYS A 977 32.97 1.90 19.08
N ARG A 978 33.58 0.71 19.12
CA ARG A 978 34.74 0.37 19.95
C ARG A 978 35.95 -0.14 19.14
N ILE A 979 36.10 0.33 17.89
CA ILE A 979 37.36 0.27 17.13
C ILE A 979 37.78 1.70 16.80
#